data_AF-A0A1B5KX59-F1
#
_entry.id   AF-A0A1B5KX59-F1
#
_cell.length_a   1.000
_cell.length_b   1.000
_cell.length_c   1.000
_cell.angle_alpha   90.00
_cell.angle_beta   90.00
_cell.angle_gamma   90.00
#
_symmetry.space_group_name_H-M   'P 1'
#
loop_
_entity.id
_entity.type
_entity.pdbx_description
1 polymer ?
#
loop_
_entity_poly.entity_id
_entity_poly.type
_entity_poly.pdbx_seq_one_letter_code
_entity_poly.pdbx_strand_id
1 'polypeptide(L)'
;MWREHGPLPSYQEATSGPDWIQLVAPYCDFEDCRALCLVSRRFWNTFAPLLWRDLLRAARLSGLDPGDGECLLVPLVRRVQGCEIFTQPLDLAWWRCFAFDRLDKVSHLTRAQVRVLDARHFAKTAYSFSSLQTDRTLTETLRRAVRLLPNVHAMLLDGHADVNVPLLMGHDSADSGLSSLWVLSVAGCSRQLPKSFFTLPRIQTLVYLDLSDNPGSLLPLAQPGLLPSLRVLKIKGRELDDCTLHQLMRRFGRQLWSLDVTNNNVTDEAIQHLGDRCFPDSQVRSSARSEIEGRIVTQPGGSSHYGRFLHFEESLLSPTFSHPERFFVDSPAYTARADATAQASRGRRSDGGAPVVKDDAGAAISALVDLENLELGQRRQNCAGLTHLHLSGNNGISSTGIQKLLYVSQGHIEGLSCDSAPILPRSADVSKVWPPNASLSGFIGAAHCFRPALSCNLRALRLHHSVVTNIPTLDAQGLSKMERLLIAETTIRERAEGAYPQTLVPDMNPRLSSLTLTCLPRRSSGPLISRLIQFLKLLSLQERAIQDLSSFTASTRRGPTLLKGLRHLRLEFEPDCMDDGLSTLTDWEAEELIEPGEGMFSFFGQEWAAAGRRVLDTQASLPRRPRLRAPKSGEADDGNGAVVEDHQLVAADRDTAEFLTHHGNWNGAPFVADVWTGPSSADASAVLKDYRRMVLEDNIRDGIAPATPAQIQAGAPRKSFIYNVAWSAAVMPGELKPPSRAELAGMRDVVDALKTYRLQGRARYAQQKRQSQMSGNRAPLGAPHYFWTGRLQVST
;
A
#
# COMPACT_ATOMS: atom_id res chain seq x y z
N MET A 1 31.00 25.04 -11.39
CA MET A 1 31.49 24.21 -12.51
C MET A 1 30.26 23.84 -13.33
N TRP A 2 30.11 24.49 -14.48
CA TRP A 2 28.96 24.40 -15.37
C TRP A 2 28.91 23.00 -15.96
N ARG A 3 27.82 22.24 -15.76
CA ARG A 3 27.60 21.01 -16.54
C ARG A 3 26.90 21.45 -17.82
N GLU A 4 27.63 21.28 -18.91
CA GLU A 4 27.18 21.50 -20.29
C GLU A 4 25.83 20.79 -20.50
N HIS A 5 24.80 21.58 -20.80
CA HIS A 5 23.70 21.06 -21.58
C HIS A 5 24.31 20.61 -22.90
N GLY A 6 24.14 19.34 -23.25
CA GLY A 6 24.56 18.83 -24.55
C GLY A 6 23.99 19.71 -25.67
N PRO A 7 24.69 19.82 -26.82
CA PRO A 7 24.23 20.64 -27.94
C PRO A 7 22.80 20.23 -28.33
N LEU A 8 21.99 21.22 -28.70
CA LEU A 8 20.67 20.98 -29.31
C LEU A 8 20.86 20.07 -30.53
N PRO A 9 19.96 19.09 -30.75
CA PRO A 9 20.08 18.18 -31.88
C PRO A 9 20.10 18.96 -33.19
N SER A 10 20.97 18.53 -34.10
CA SER A 10 21.01 19.07 -35.46
C SER A 10 19.66 18.89 -36.15
N TYR A 11 19.37 19.71 -37.17
CA TYR A 11 18.15 19.56 -37.98
C TYR A 11 18.02 18.15 -38.56
N GLN A 12 19.14 17.49 -38.85
CA GLN A 12 19.18 16.12 -39.31
C GLN A 12 18.78 15.12 -38.22
N GLU A 13 19.30 15.24 -36.99
CA GLU A 13 18.88 14.42 -35.83
C GLU A 13 17.42 14.68 -35.43
N ALA A 14 16.91 15.89 -35.64
CA ALA A 14 15.52 16.26 -35.40
C ALA A 14 14.54 15.76 -36.48
N THR A 15 15.02 15.42 -37.68
CA THR A 15 14.20 14.99 -38.83
C THR A 15 14.40 13.52 -39.22
N SER A 16 15.54 12.91 -38.86
CA SER A 16 15.70 11.47 -38.87
C SER A 16 14.88 10.88 -37.73
N GLY A 17 13.75 10.24 -38.06
CA GLY A 17 12.95 9.54 -37.06
C GLY A 17 13.80 8.56 -36.23
N PRO A 18 13.38 8.23 -34.99
CA PRO A 18 14.10 7.28 -34.15
C PRO A 18 14.42 5.99 -34.93
N ASP A 19 15.62 5.43 -34.73
CA ASP A 19 16.06 4.23 -35.44
C ASP A 19 14.96 3.16 -35.33
N TRP A 20 14.41 2.75 -36.48
CA TRP A 20 13.29 1.81 -36.52
C TRP A 20 13.62 0.50 -35.78
N ILE A 21 14.91 0.11 -35.73
CA ILE A 21 15.34 -1.08 -34.99
C ILE A 21 15.12 -0.87 -33.49
N GLN A 22 15.42 0.30 -32.94
CA GLN A 22 15.19 0.62 -31.53
C GLN A 22 13.70 0.71 -31.21
N LEU A 23 12.86 1.12 -32.17
CA LEU A 23 11.40 1.10 -32.02
C LEU A 23 10.83 -0.32 -32.01
N VAL A 24 11.34 -1.21 -32.85
CA VAL A 24 10.83 -2.59 -32.99
C VAL A 24 11.39 -3.51 -31.93
N ALA A 25 12.63 -3.30 -31.47
CA ALA A 25 13.33 -4.24 -30.59
C ALA A 25 12.59 -4.60 -29.29
N PRO A 26 11.88 -3.68 -28.59
CA PRO A 26 11.09 -4.04 -27.40
C PRO A 26 9.93 -5.00 -27.66
N TYR A 27 9.53 -5.17 -28.92
CA TYR A 27 8.42 -6.04 -29.34
C TYR A 27 8.89 -7.39 -29.90
N CYS A 28 10.20 -7.64 -30.00
CA CYS A 28 10.73 -8.91 -30.47
C CYS A 28 10.74 -9.95 -29.35
N ASP A 29 10.41 -11.20 -29.71
CA ASP A 29 10.46 -12.32 -28.79
C ASP A 29 11.91 -12.69 -28.43
N PHE A 30 12.08 -13.33 -27.27
CA PHE A 30 13.40 -13.70 -26.76
C PHE A 30 14.18 -14.64 -27.71
N GLU A 31 13.48 -15.58 -28.36
CA GLU A 31 14.10 -16.50 -29.32
C GLU A 31 14.57 -15.77 -30.59
N ASP A 32 13.77 -14.84 -31.11
CA ASP A 32 14.13 -14.04 -32.28
C ASP A 32 15.33 -13.14 -31.98
N CYS A 33 15.39 -12.56 -30.77
CA CYS A 33 16.51 -11.71 -30.36
C CYS A 33 17.87 -12.41 -30.48
N ARG A 34 17.93 -13.74 -30.28
CA ARG A 34 19.18 -14.52 -30.44
C ARG A 34 19.63 -14.57 -31.89
N ALA A 35 18.71 -14.87 -32.81
CA ALA A 35 19.00 -14.89 -34.25
C ALA A 35 19.37 -13.48 -34.74
N LEU A 36 18.65 -12.45 -34.27
CA LEU A 36 18.88 -11.06 -34.61
C LEU A 36 20.27 -10.57 -34.18
N CYS A 37 20.79 -11.03 -33.04
CA CYS A 37 22.15 -10.72 -32.60
C CYS A 37 23.25 -11.21 -33.57
N LEU A 38 22.97 -12.19 -34.43
CA LEU A 38 23.93 -12.75 -35.38
C LEU A 38 23.93 -12.01 -36.74
N VAL A 39 22.97 -11.12 -36.99
CA VAL A 39 22.79 -10.45 -38.30
C VAL A 39 23.89 -9.44 -38.59
N SER A 40 24.20 -8.55 -37.65
CA SER A 40 25.23 -7.51 -37.80
C SER A 40 25.65 -6.95 -36.45
N ARG A 41 26.78 -6.23 -36.40
CA ARG A 41 27.19 -5.51 -35.18
C ARG A 41 26.14 -4.50 -34.71
N ARG A 42 25.43 -3.87 -35.65
CA ARG A 42 24.34 -2.93 -35.34
C ARG A 42 23.19 -3.64 -34.64
N PHE A 43 22.77 -4.80 -35.14
CA PHE A 43 21.72 -5.59 -34.49
C PHE A 43 22.20 -6.16 -33.15
N TRP A 44 23.43 -6.65 -33.08
CA TRP A 44 24.01 -7.12 -31.82
C TRP A 44 23.94 -6.03 -30.73
N ASN A 45 24.31 -4.78 -31.04
CA ASN A 45 24.26 -3.67 -30.09
C ASN A 45 22.84 -3.37 -29.57
N THR A 46 21.80 -3.59 -30.38
CA THR A 46 20.40 -3.32 -29.98
C THR A 46 19.75 -4.50 -29.25
N PHE A 47 19.99 -5.73 -29.71
CA PHE A 47 19.31 -6.93 -29.20
C PHE A 47 20.08 -7.66 -28.09
N ALA A 48 21.41 -7.56 -28.03
CA ALA A 48 22.18 -8.20 -26.95
C ALA A 48 21.82 -7.67 -25.54
N PRO A 49 21.56 -6.37 -25.33
CA PRO A 49 21.05 -5.88 -24.05
C PRO A 49 19.72 -6.55 -23.66
N LEU A 50 18.80 -6.76 -24.61
CA LEU A 50 17.51 -7.41 -24.31
C LEU A 50 17.66 -8.85 -23.85
N LEU A 51 18.67 -9.56 -24.36
CA LEU A 51 19.00 -10.93 -23.96
C LEU A 51 19.75 -11.00 -22.63
N TRP A 52 20.80 -10.20 -22.46
CA TRP A 52 21.79 -10.38 -21.39
C TRP A 52 21.61 -9.44 -20.19
N ARG A 53 20.68 -8.47 -20.25
CA ARG A 53 20.46 -7.49 -19.17
C ARG A 53 20.23 -8.15 -17.81
N ASP A 54 19.40 -9.18 -17.77
CA ASP A 54 19.16 -10.01 -16.59
C ASP A 54 19.65 -11.43 -16.87
N LEU A 55 20.83 -11.74 -16.35
CA LEU A 55 21.54 -12.99 -16.63
C LEU A 55 20.75 -14.23 -16.20
N LEU A 56 20.10 -14.17 -15.03
CA LEU A 56 19.40 -15.32 -14.45
C LEU A 56 18.07 -15.53 -15.16
N ARG A 57 17.36 -14.46 -15.49
CA ARG A 57 16.15 -14.54 -16.34
C ARG A 57 16.47 -15.05 -17.74
N ALA A 58 17.58 -14.62 -18.34
CA ALA A 58 18.02 -15.11 -19.64
C ALA A 58 18.29 -16.62 -19.60
N ALA A 59 18.91 -17.12 -18.53
CA ALA A 59 19.12 -18.56 -18.34
C ALA A 59 17.79 -19.32 -18.26
N ARG A 60 16.79 -18.80 -17.53
CA ARG A 60 15.43 -19.38 -17.46
C ARG A 60 14.75 -19.45 -18.82
N LEU A 61 14.71 -18.33 -19.54
CA LEU A 61 14.14 -18.27 -20.88
C LEU A 61 14.89 -19.15 -21.88
N SER A 62 16.14 -19.52 -21.56
CA SER A 62 16.94 -20.46 -22.34
C SER A 62 16.64 -21.94 -22.07
N GLY A 63 15.63 -22.25 -21.25
CA GLY A 63 15.20 -23.61 -20.93
C GLY A 63 15.76 -24.17 -19.61
N LEU A 64 16.31 -23.33 -18.73
CA LEU A 64 16.76 -23.78 -17.40
C LEU A 64 15.57 -23.93 -16.44
N ASP A 65 15.16 -25.17 -16.20
CA ASP A 65 14.02 -25.52 -15.33
C ASP A 65 14.27 -25.12 -13.85
N PRO A 66 13.34 -24.42 -13.17
CA PRO A 66 13.35 -24.23 -11.72
C PRO A 66 13.03 -25.56 -11.03
N GLY A 67 13.97 -26.50 -11.04
CA GLY A 67 13.73 -27.89 -10.64
C GLY A 67 12.86 -28.06 -9.40
N ASP A 68 11.61 -28.47 -9.61
CA ASP A 68 10.84 -29.22 -8.63
C ASP A 68 11.42 -30.62 -8.58
N GLY A 69 11.60 -31.15 -7.37
CA GLY A 69 12.27 -32.42 -7.11
C GLY A 69 11.51 -33.68 -7.56
N GLU A 70 10.73 -33.63 -8.64
CA GLU A 70 10.28 -34.85 -9.32
C GLU A 70 11.14 -35.11 -10.54
N CYS A 71 12.00 -36.12 -10.39
CA CYS A 71 12.75 -36.75 -11.46
C CYS A 71 11.85 -37.14 -12.63
N LEU A 72 11.72 -36.28 -13.63
CA LEU A 72 11.59 -36.73 -15.01
C LEU A 72 12.98 -36.69 -15.63
N LEU A 73 13.59 -37.87 -15.68
CA LEU A 73 14.73 -38.19 -16.51
C LEU A 73 14.42 -37.83 -17.97
N VAL A 74 14.69 -36.59 -18.37
CA VAL A 74 14.83 -36.22 -19.78
C VAL A 74 16.33 -36.24 -20.11
N PRO A 75 16.79 -37.14 -20.99
CA PRO A 75 18.20 -37.26 -21.31
C PRO A 75 18.60 -36.15 -22.29
N LEU A 76 18.85 -34.94 -21.77
CA LEU A 76 19.36 -33.83 -22.57
C LEU A 76 20.54 -33.10 -21.94
N VAL A 77 21.47 -33.85 -21.36
CA VAL A 77 22.86 -33.39 -21.21
C VAL A 77 23.80 -34.54 -21.57
N ARG A 78 24.34 -34.51 -22.80
CA ARG A 78 25.44 -35.39 -23.21
C ARG A 78 26.67 -35.13 -22.32
N ARG A 79 27.10 -36.19 -21.64
CA ARG A 79 28.46 -36.47 -21.10
C ARG A 79 29.07 -35.40 -20.17
N VAL A 80 28.88 -35.60 -18.87
CA VAL A 80 29.98 -35.51 -17.90
C VAL A 80 30.02 -36.85 -17.17
N GLN A 81 30.95 -37.71 -17.56
CA GLN A 81 31.15 -39.02 -16.94
C GLN A 81 32.00 -38.83 -15.68
N GLY A 82 31.44 -39.15 -14.51
CA GLY A 82 32.17 -39.20 -13.24
C GLY A 82 31.74 -38.18 -12.19
N CYS A 83 30.45 -38.15 -11.83
CA CYS A 83 30.01 -37.60 -10.54
C CYS A 83 28.85 -38.45 -10.02
N GLU A 84 28.93 -38.84 -8.75
CA GLU A 84 27.87 -39.50 -7.99
C GLU A 84 26.56 -38.71 -8.07
N ILE A 85 25.43 -39.42 -8.09
CA ILE A 85 24.09 -38.85 -8.27
C ILE A 85 23.73 -38.06 -7.01
N PHE A 86 24.00 -36.76 -7.01
CA PHE A 86 23.47 -35.81 -6.04
C PHE A 86 22.23 -35.13 -6.65
N THR A 87 21.10 -35.26 -5.98
CA THR A 87 19.84 -34.53 -6.24
C THR A 87 20.01 -33.06 -5.87
N GLN A 88 20.77 -32.31 -6.68
CA GLN A 88 20.80 -30.86 -6.60
C GLN A 88 19.77 -30.24 -7.56
N PRO A 89 19.14 -29.13 -7.19
CA PRO A 89 18.34 -28.32 -8.11
C PRO A 89 19.16 -27.97 -9.36
N LEU A 90 18.60 -28.20 -10.55
CA LEU A 90 19.30 -28.06 -11.83
C LEU A 90 19.84 -26.63 -12.04
N ASP A 91 19.14 -25.63 -11.52
CA ASP A 91 19.48 -24.21 -11.64
C ASP A 91 20.73 -23.82 -10.82
N LEU A 92 20.83 -24.30 -9.59
CA LEU A 92 21.98 -24.09 -8.71
C LEU A 92 23.23 -24.77 -9.25
N ALA A 93 23.10 -26.01 -9.72
CA ALA A 93 24.20 -26.75 -10.34
C ALA A 93 24.71 -26.03 -11.60
N TRP A 94 23.78 -25.55 -12.44
CA TRP A 94 24.09 -24.74 -13.61
C TRP A 94 24.83 -23.45 -13.22
N TRP A 95 24.32 -22.69 -12.25
CA TRP A 95 24.93 -21.43 -11.82
C TRP A 95 26.35 -21.62 -11.32
N ARG A 96 26.59 -22.65 -10.52
CA ARG A 96 27.92 -22.98 -10.02
C ARG A 96 28.90 -23.23 -11.17
N CYS A 97 28.52 -24.08 -12.12
CA CYS A 97 29.35 -24.38 -13.30
C CYS A 97 29.55 -23.14 -14.18
N PHE A 98 28.50 -22.34 -14.36
CA PHE A 98 28.58 -21.13 -15.17
C PHE A 98 29.51 -20.08 -14.54
N ALA A 99 29.32 -19.75 -13.27
CA ALA A 99 30.08 -18.72 -12.57
C ALA A 99 31.57 -19.07 -12.42
N PHE A 100 31.90 -20.35 -12.18
CA PHE A 100 33.30 -20.78 -12.03
C PHE A 100 33.99 -21.12 -13.35
N ASP A 101 33.33 -21.85 -14.25
CA ASP A 101 34.01 -22.52 -15.37
C ASP A 101 33.75 -21.87 -16.75
N ARG A 102 32.79 -20.94 -16.83
CA ARG A 102 32.34 -20.34 -18.11
C ARG A 102 32.35 -18.83 -18.12
N LEU A 103 32.02 -18.15 -17.02
CA LEU A 103 31.79 -16.71 -17.01
C LEU A 103 33.03 -15.90 -17.40
N ASP A 104 34.22 -16.33 -17.00
CA ASP A 104 35.49 -15.72 -17.38
C ASP A 104 35.79 -15.84 -18.89
N LYS A 105 35.32 -16.92 -19.52
CA LYS A 105 35.43 -17.16 -20.97
C LYS A 105 34.41 -16.38 -21.79
N VAL A 106 33.36 -15.83 -21.17
CA VAL A 106 32.40 -14.97 -21.86
C VAL A 106 33.08 -13.65 -22.23
N SER A 107 32.84 -13.18 -23.46
CA SER A 107 33.43 -11.93 -23.95
C SER A 107 33.15 -10.76 -23.00
N HIS A 108 34.10 -9.84 -22.86
CA HIS A 108 33.92 -8.64 -22.04
C HIS A 108 32.70 -7.83 -22.49
N LEU A 109 32.48 -7.72 -23.80
CA LEU A 109 31.32 -7.00 -24.37
C LEU A 109 29.99 -7.60 -23.91
N THR A 110 29.87 -8.92 -23.88
CA THR A 110 28.66 -9.61 -23.38
C THR A 110 28.52 -9.46 -21.87
N ARG A 111 29.61 -9.65 -21.11
CA ARG A 111 29.60 -9.44 -19.65
C ARG A 111 29.21 -8.02 -19.26
N ALA A 112 29.65 -7.05 -20.06
CA ALA A 112 29.30 -5.64 -19.91
C ALA A 112 27.85 -5.33 -20.27
N GLN A 113 27.04 -6.26 -20.80
CA GLN A 113 25.59 -6.06 -21.00
C GLN A 113 24.76 -6.40 -19.76
N VAL A 114 25.30 -7.21 -18.84
CA VAL A 114 24.57 -7.59 -17.62
C VAL A 114 24.40 -6.37 -16.72
N ARG A 115 23.15 -6.06 -16.36
CA ARG A 115 22.77 -4.93 -15.47
C ARG A 115 22.09 -5.41 -14.19
N VAL A 116 21.43 -6.56 -14.26
CA VAL A 116 20.55 -7.09 -13.22
C VAL A 116 20.97 -8.52 -12.88
N LEU A 117 21.03 -8.81 -11.59
CA LEU A 117 21.09 -10.15 -11.04
C LEU A 117 19.86 -10.35 -10.13
N ASP A 118 18.77 -10.88 -10.68
CA ASP A 118 17.55 -11.21 -9.93
C ASP A 118 17.54 -12.70 -9.55
N ALA A 119 17.91 -12.98 -8.30
CA ALA A 119 17.95 -14.33 -7.75
C ALA A 119 16.72 -14.68 -6.89
N ARG A 120 15.64 -13.88 -6.92
CA ARG A 120 14.45 -14.11 -6.08
C ARG A 120 13.71 -15.41 -6.41
N HIS A 121 13.84 -15.91 -7.64
CA HIS A 121 13.25 -17.19 -8.09
C HIS A 121 14.33 -18.17 -8.58
N PHE A 122 15.55 -18.05 -8.05
CA PHE A 122 16.71 -18.79 -8.50
C PHE A 122 17.43 -19.41 -7.31
N ALA A 123 17.80 -20.70 -7.38
CA ALA A 123 18.61 -21.39 -6.37
C ALA A 123 18.05 -21.33 -4.92
N LYS A 124 16.73 -21.40 -4.74
CA LYS A 124 16.04 -21.26 -3.44
C LYS A 124 16.08 -22.49 -2.54
N THR A 125 16.25 -23.68 -3.12
CA THR A 125 16.19 -24.99 -2.45
C THR A 125 17.54 -25.43 -1.89
N ALA A 126 18.48 -24.50 -1.69
CA ALA A 126 19.80 -24.74 -1.12
C ALA A 126 19.75 -25.08 0.38
N TYR A 127 19.11 -26.19 0.77
CA TYR A 127 19.03 -26.63 2.16
C TYR A 127 20.25 -27.44 2.66
N SER A 128 21.24 -27.70 1.81
CA SER A 128 22.33 -28.63 2.17
C SER A 128 23.69 -28.19 1.63
N PHE A 129 24.25 -27.10 2.18
CA PHE A 129 25.66 -26.72 1.92
C PHE A 129 26.60 -27.00 3.10
N SER A 130 26.13 -27.63 4.18
CA SER A 130 26.95 -27.77 5.39
C SER A 130 27.93 -28.95 5.40
N SER A 131 27.85 -29.94 4.51
CA SER A 131 28.63 -31.18 4.73
C SER A 131 29.91 -31.33 3.91
N LEU A 132 30.01 -30.90 2.64
CA LEU A 132 31.17 -31.28 1.81
C LEU A 132 31.48 -30.23 0.72
N GLN A 133 32.68 -29.64 0.76
CA GLN A 133 33.28 -28.60 -0.12
C GLN A 133 33.07 -27.13 0.32
N THR A 134 34.05 -26.62 1.08
CA THR A 134 34.10 -25.26 1.65
C THR A 134 34.22 -24.10 0.63
N ASP A 135 34.67 -24.35 -0.61
CA ASP A 135 35.14 -23.27 -1.51
C ASP A 135 34.16 -22.85 -2.61
N ARG A 136 33.00 -23.51 -2.75
CA ARG A 136 32.03 -23.25 -3.84
C ARG A 136 30.63 -22.93 -3.34
N THR A 137 30.54 -22.18 -2.25
CA THR A 137 29.24 -21.70 -1.71
C THR A 137 28.55 -20.73 -2.67
N LEU A 138 27.24 -20.55 -2.54
CA LEU A 138 26.48 -19.57 -3.32
C LEU A 138 27.08 -18.15 -3.16
N THR A 139 27.48 -17.79 -1.94
CA THR A 139 28.19 -16.52 -1.67
C THR A 139 29.46 -16.39 -2.51
N GLU A 140 30.29 -17.44 -2.61
CA GLU A 140 31.53 -17.38 -3.39
C GLU A 140 31.25 -17.27 -4.90
N THR A 141 30.27 -18.01 -5.41
CA THR A 141 29.88 -17.94 -6.83
C THR A 141 29.40 -16.54 -7.20
N LEU A 142 28.55 -15.93 -6.36
CA LEU A 142 28.06 -14.56 -6.55
C LEU A 142 29.21 -13.56 -6.46
N ARG A 143 30.13 -13.74 -5.50
CA ARG A 143 31.30 -12.86 -5.37
C ARG A 143 32.18 -12.91 -6.61
N ARG A 144 32.43 -14.10 -7.15
CA ARG A 144 33.18 -14.26 -8.40
C ARG A 144 32.44 -13.63 -9.58
N ALA A 145 31.14 -13.86 -9.70
CA ALA A 145 30.33 -13.31 -10.79
C ALA A 145 30.34 -11.78 -10.78
N VAL A 146 30.13 -11.19 -9.60
CA VAL A 146 30.15 -9.75 -9.38
C VAL A 146 31.50 -9.11 -9.75
N ARG A 147 32.62 -9.81 -9.56
CA ARG A 147 33.94 -9.33 -10.02
C ARG A 147 34.08 -9.34 -11.54
N LEU A 148 33.44 -10.28 -12.21
CA LEU A 148 33.55 -10.47 -13.67
C LEU A 148 32.52 -9.64 -14.46
N LEU A 149 31.46 -9.16 -13.81
CA LEU A 149 30.36 -8.42 -14.39
C LEU A 149 30.43 -6.92 -14.01
N PRO A 150 30.99 -6.05 -14.86
CA PRO A 150 31.33 -4.67 -14.45
C PRO A 150 30.11 -3.74 -14.29
N ASN A 151 29.00 -4.01 -14.97
CA ASN A 151 27.89 -3.06 -15.05
C ASN A 151 26.64 -3.49 -14.27
N VAL A 152 26.78 -4.35 -13.26
CA VAL A 152 25.62 -4.75 -12.43
C VAL A 152 25.21 -3.59 -11.54
N HIS A 153 24.01 -3.06 -11.78
CA HIS A 153 23.41 -1.93 -11.04
C HIS A 153 22.24 -2.38 -10.15
N ALA A 154 21.69 -3.57 -10.38
CA ALA A 154 20.60 -4.14 -9.59
C ALA A 154 20.91 -5.56 -9.13
N MET A 155 20.69 -5.82 -7.84
CA MET A 155 20.91 -7.11 -7.22
C MET A 155 19.76 -7.44 -6.27
N LEU A 156 19.05 -8.54 -6.53
CA LEU A 156 17.89 -8.98 -5.76
C LEU A 156 18.17 -10.40 -5.25
N LEU A 157 18.39 -10.53 -3.94
CA LEU A 157 18.86 -11.74 -3.28
C LEU A 157 17.89 -12.21 -2.18
N ASP A 158 16.60 -11.86 -2.31
CA ASP A 158 15.62 -12.12 -1.25
C ASP A 158 15.58 -13.60 -0.87
N GLY A 159 15.34 -13.90 0.41
CA GLY A 159 15.16 -15.24 0.98
C GLY A 159 16.35 -16.19 0.87
N HIS A 160 17.53 -15.69 0.49
CA HIS A 160 18.74 -16.50 0.45
C HIS A 160 19.44 -16.52 1.82
N ALA A 161 19.20 -17.59 2.60
CA ALA A 161 19.74 -17.73 3.96
C ALA A 161 21.27 -17.88 4.00
N ASP A 162 21.87 -18.53 3.00
CA ASP A 162 23.31 -18.81 2.97
C ASP A 162 24.16 -17.67 2.42
N VAL A 163 23.53 -16.60 1.89
CA VAL A 163 24.24 -15.51 1.24
C VAL A 163 24.76 -14.51 2.27
N ASN A 164 26.08 -14.40 2.36
CA ASN A 164 26.74 -13.37 3.16
C ASN A 164 26.92 -12.09 2.31
N VAL A 165 25.88 -11.25 2.31
CA VAL A 165 25.86 -9.97 1.57
C VAL A 165 27.02 -9.04 1.98
N PRO A 166 27.38 -8.89 3.26
CA PRO A 166 28.56 -8.10 3.65
C PRO A 166 29.85 -8.59 3.00
N LEU A 167 30.08 -9.90 2.96
CA LEU A 167 31.25 -10.51 2.33
C LEU A 167 31.21 -10.42 0.80
N LEU A 168 30.01 -10.41 0.20
CA LEU A 168 29.82 -10.15 -1.23
C LEU A 168 30.25 -8.72 -1.60
N MET A 169 30.04 -7.76 -0.70
CA MET A 169 30.24 -6.34 -0.97
C MET A 169 31.55 -5.75 -0.40
N GLY A 170 32.17 -6.40 0.59
CA GLY A 170 33.21 -5.81 1.45
C GLY A 170 34.67 -6.01 1.02
N HIS A 171 35.06 -5.74 -0.24
CA HIS A 171 36.48 -5.79 -0.63
C HIS A 171 37.01 -4.52 -1.32
N ASP A 172 38.22 -4.13 -0.90
CA ASP A 172 38.94 -2.86 -1.07
C ASP A 172 39.86 -2.73 -2.31
N SER A 173 39.75 -3.57 -3.34
CA SER A 173 40.58 -3.36 -4.53
C SER A 173 39.91 -2.36 -5.48
N ALA A 174 40.64 -1.29 -5.79
CA ALA A 174 40.36 -0.28 -6.81
C ALA A 174 40.06 -0.84 -8.23
N ASP A 175 40.22 -2.16 -8.43
CA ASP A 175 39.97 -2.93 -9.65
C ASP A 175 38.64 -3.73 -9.65
N SER A 176 37.80 -3.56 -8.64
CA SER A 176 36.52 -4.28 -8.58
C SER A 176 35.51 -3.70 -9.57
N GLY A 177 35.16 -4.47 -10.60
CA GLY A 177 34.31 -4.04 -11.72
C GLY A 177 32.97 -3.38 -11.39
N LEU A 178 32.39 -3.55 -10.19
CA LEU A 178 31.14 -2.88 -9.82
C LEU A 178 31.32 -1.39 -9.52
N SER A 179 30.88 -0.55 -10.46
CA SER A 179 31.07 0.90 -10.37
C SER A 179 30.04 1.62 -9.49
N SER A 180 28.78 1.15 -9.41
CA SER A 180 27.74 1.73 -8.54
C SER A 180 26.48 0.85 -8.47
N LEU A 181 25.97 0.54 -7.27
CA LEU A 181 24.72 -0.21 -7.10
C LEU A 181 23.54 0.75 -6.85
N TRP A 182 22.44 0.58 -7.58
CA TRP A 182 21.26 1.46 -7.52
C TRP A 182 20.04 0.76 -6.93
N VAL A 183 19.92 -0.55 -7.13
CA VAL A 183 18.84 -1.37 -6.58
C VAL A 183 19.43 -2.53 -5.80
N LEU A 184 19.10 -2.62 -4.52
CA LEU A 184 19.46 -3.74 -3.67
C LEU A 184 18.22 -4.25 -2.94
N SER A 185 17.92 -5.53 -3.10
CA SER A 185 16.93 -6.24 -2.31
C SER A 185 17.58 -7.44 -1.66
N VAL A 186 17.49 -7.52 -0.34
CA VAL A 186 18.02 -8.63 0.47
C VAL A 186 16.96 -9.02 1.50
N ALA A 187 15.68 -8.98 1.11
CA ALA A 187 14.57 -9.22 2.02
C ALA A 187 14.56 -10.68 2.51
N GLY A 188 14.35 -10.92 3.80
CA GLY A 188 14.31 -12.27 4.38
C GLY A 188 15.64 -13.02 4.35
N CYS A 189 16.77 -12.32 4.24
CA CYS A 189 18.08 -12.92 4.43
C CYS A 189 18.35 -13.13 5.94
N SER A 190 18.83 -14.32 6.32
CA SER A 190 18.98 -14.71 7.73
C SER A 190 20.19 -14.10 8.45
N ARG A 191 21.10 -13.44 7.74
CA ARG A 191 22.33 -12.86 8.32
C ARG A 191 22.17 -11.37 8.58
N GLN A 192 22.53 -10.95 9.79
CA GLN A 192 22.53 -9.53 10.17
C GLN A 192 23.57 -8.74 9.36
N LEU A 193 23.18 -7.55 8.91
CA LEU A 193 24.09 -6.60 8.25
C LEU A 193 24.92 -5.84 9.31
N PRO A 194 26.26 -5.83 9.21
CA PRO A 194 27.12 -5.08 10.12
C PRO A 194 27.03 -3.57 9.83
N LYS A 195 27.36 -2.73 10.81
CA LYS A 195 27.31 -1.26 10.65
C LYS A 195 28.19 -0.76 9.49
N SER A 196 29.35 -1.38 9.29
CA SER A 196 30.29 -1.08 8.19
C SER A 196 29.73 -1.36 6.80
N PHE A 197 28.66 -2.17 6.69
CA PHE A 197 28.00 -2.39 5.42
C PHE A 197 27.46 -1.07 4.85
N PHE A 198 26.80 -0.26 5.69
CA PHE A 198 26.14 0.97 5.25
C PHE A 198 27.11 2.08 4.85
N THR A 199 28.39 1.96 5.19
CA THR A 199 29.47 2.90 4.82
C THR A 199 30.17 2.52 3.52
N LEU A 200 29.85 1.37 2.90
CA LEU A 200 30.52 0.93 1.67
C LEU A 200 30.28 1.94 0.53
N PRO A 201 31.31 2.36 -0.22
CA PRO A 201 31.14 3.35 -1.30
C PRO A 201 30.13 2.92 -2.38
N ARG A 202 30.11 1.63 -2.72
CA ARG A 202 29.29 1.08 -3.82
C ARG A 202 27.79 1.17 -3.58
N ILE A 203 27.35 1.25 -2.33
CA ILE A 203 25.93 1.34 -1.99
C ILE A 203 25.46 2.79 -1.76
N GLN A 204 26.37 3.77 -1.74
CA GLN A 204 25.98 5.18 -1.53
C GLN A 204 25.13 5.72 -2.70
N THR A 205 25.18 5.05 -3.86
CA THR A 205 24.36 5.33 -5.04
C THR A 205 22.99 4.67 -5.04
N LEU A 206 22.64 3.89 -3.99
CA LEU A 206 21.36 3.19 -3.94
C LEU A 206 20.19 4.16 -4.00
N VAL A 207 19.22 3.83 -4.84
CA VAL A 207 17.93 4.51 -5.00
C VAL A 207 16.82 3.66 -4.38
N TYR A 208 16.93 2.34 -4.47
CA TYR A 208 16.02 1.37 -3.88
C TYR A 208 16.78 0.45 -2.92
N LEU A 209 16.28 0.34 -1.69
CA LEU A 209 16.80 -0.57 -0.67
C LEU A 209 15.66 -1.31 0.01
N ASP A 210 15.70 -2.64 -0.05
CA ASP A 210 14.78 -3.51 0.66
C ASP A 210 15.52 -4.39 1.66
N LEU A 211 15.20 -4.17 2.93
CA LEU A 211 15.73 -4.86 4.10
C LEU A 211 14.64 -5.58 4.88
N SER A 212 13.48 -5.83 4.25
CA SER A 212 12.33 -6.45 4.92
C SER A 212 12.68 -7.80 5.53
N ASP A 213 12.11 -8.11 6.69
CA ASP A 213 12.23 -9.40 7.40
C ASP A 213 13.68 -9.85 7.71
N ASN A 214 14.66 -8.95 7.62
CA ASN A 214 16.04 -9.23 8.04
C ASN A 214 16.18 -9.18 9.57
N PRO A 215 17.27 -9.71 10.16
CA PRO A 215 17.58 -9.56 11.58
C PRO A 215 18.50 -8.36 11.91
N GLY A 216 18.48 -7.89 13.16
CA GLY A 216 19.38 -6.85 13.70
C GLY A 216 18.87 -5.40 13.62
N SER A 217 19.55 -4.46 14.28
CA SER A 217 19.10 -3.06 14.42
C SER A 217 19.18 -2.24 13.12
N LEU A 218 18.19 -1.35 12.90
CA LEU A 218 18.18 -0.35 11.82
C LEU A 218 18.84 0.98 12.20
N LEU A 219 19.17 1.22 13.47
CA LEU A 219 19.82 2.46 13.91
C LEU A 219 21.11 2.84 13.16
N PRO A 220 21.95 1.90 12.68
CA PRO A 220 23.10 2.25 11.86
C PRO A 220 22.75 3.05 10.59
N LEU A 221 21.55 2.87 10.03
CA LEU A 221 21.07 3.64 8.87
C LEU A 221 20.74 5.09 9.22
N ALA A 222 20.50 5.42 10.49
CA ALA A 222 20.19 6.77 10.92
C ALA A 222 21.43 7.69 10.96
N GLN A 223 22.63 7.15 10.70
CA GLN A 223 23.85 7.95 10.66
C GLN A 223 23.83 8.99 9.52
N PRO A 224 24.30 10.23 9.76
CA PRO A 224 24.33 11.28 8.76
C PRO A 224 25.24 10.90 7.58
N GLY A 225 24.85 11.29 6.37
CA GLY A 225 25.65 11.11 5.15
C GLY A 225 25.50 9.76 4.44
N LEU A 226 24.89 8.75 5.05
CA LEU A 226 24.71 7.43 4.42
C LEU A 226 23.56 7.38 3.40
N LEU A 227 23.77 6.80 2.23
CA LEU A 227 22.75 6.58 1.18
C LEU A 227 22.05 7.88 0.71
N PRO A 228 22.80 8.90 0.23
CA PRO A 228 22.24 10.20 -0.21
C PRO A 228 21.26 10.09 -1.39
N SER A 229 21.40 9.06 -2.21
CA SER A 229 20.56 8.82 -3.39
C SER A 229 19.29 8.02 -3.08
N LEU A 230 19.10 7.56 -1.84
CA LEU A 230 18.00 6.67 -1.51
C LEU A 230 16.65 7.36 -1.68
N ARG A 231 15.69 6.65 -2.27
CA ARG A 231 14.35 7.16 -2.60
C ARG A 231 13.23 6.22 -2.17
N VAL A 232 13.48 4.91 -2.20
CA VAL A 232 12.56 3.86 -1.75
C VAL A 232 13.25 3.05 -0.66
N LEU A 233 12.61 2.97 0.51
CA LEU A 233 13.09 2.18 1.63
C LEU A 233 12.01 1.21 2.08
N LYS A 234 12.31 -0.09 2.07
CA LYS A 234 11.43 -1.14 2.59
C LYS A 234 12.06 -1.82 3.80
N ILE A 235 11.34 -1.78 4.92
CA ILE A 235 11.79 -2.26 6.24
C ILE A 235 10.62 -2.97 6.95
N LYS A 236 9.85 -3.74 6.20
CA LYS A 236 8.75 -4.55 6.74
C LYS A 236 9.26 -5.58 7.74
N GLY A 237 8.52 -5.86 8.80
CA GLY A 237 8.80 -7.01 9.69
C GLY A 237 10.09 -6.89 10.51
N ARG A 238 10.48 -5.67 10.88
CA ARG A 238 11.78 -5.37 11.53
C ARG A 238 11.63 -4.95 13.00
N GLU A 239 10.45 -5.17 13.58
CA GLU A 239 10.08 -4.80 14.95
C GLU A 239 10.31 -3.31 15.26
N LEU A 240 10.22 -2.45 14.25
CA LEU A 240 10.46 -1.01 14.36
C LEU A 240 9.44 -0.34 15.29
N ASP A 241 9.94 0.44 16.26
CA ASP A 241 9.14 1.29 17.14
C ASP A 241 9.14 2.76 16.67
N ASP A 242 8.31 3.59 17.32
CA ASP A 242 8.15 5.01 16.97
C ASP A 242 9.46 5.79 17.14
N CYS A 243 10.26 5.45 18.15
CA CYS A 243 11.55 6.07 18.41
C CYS A 243 12.55 5.80 17.28
N THR A 244 12.69 4.55 16.85
CA THR A 244 13.61 4.18 15.77
C THR A 244 13.14 4.75 14.44
N LEU A 245 11.83 4.71 14.16
CA LEU A 245 11.25 5.34 12.97
C LEU A 245 11.53 6.84 12.96
N HIS A 246 11.38 7.54 14.10
CA HIS A 246 11.72 8.96 14.22
C HIS A 246 13.18 9.23 13.85
N GLN A 247 14.14 8.43 14.33
CA GLN A 247 15.56 8.61 13.97
C GLN A 247 15.81 8.40 12.47
N LEU A 248 15.17 7.40 11.86
CA LEU A 248 15.25 7.18 10.41
C LEU A 248 14.64 8.35 9.63
N MET A 249 13.52 8.91 10.10
CA MET A 249 12.86 10.04 9.44
C MET A 249 13.62 11.36 9.64
N ARG A 250 14.34 11.53 10.75
CA ARG A 250 15.31 12.63 10.91
C ARG A 250 16.43 12.54 9.87
N ARG A 251 16.85 11.32 9.53
CA ARG A 251 17.92 11.10 8.55
C ARG A 251 17.43 11.26 7.12
N PHE A 252 16.38 10.53 6.74
CA PHE A 252 15.95 10.45 5.35
C PHE A 252 14.87 11.48 5.01
N GLY A 253 13.92 11.75 5.91
CA GLY A 253 12.90 12.80 5.76
C GLY A 253 12.31 12.89 4.36
N ARG A 254 12.38 14.10 3.77
CA ARG A 254 11.88 14.41 2.41
C ARG A 254 12.69 13.79 1.26
N GLN A 255 13.78 13.08 1.56
CA GLN A 255 14.58 12.37 0.55
C GLN A 255 13.82 11.16 -0.01
N LEU A 256 13.02 10.47 0.83
CA LEU A 256 12.24 9.32 0.41
C LEU A 256 10.94 9.76 -0.25
N TRP A 257 10.53 9.04 -1.29
CA TRP A 257 9.18 9.14 -1.84
C TRP A 257 8.32 7.90 -1.55
N SER A 258 8.94 6.75 -1.26
CA SER A 258 8.25 5.54 -0.78
C SER A 258 8.90 5.00 0.49
N LEU A 259 8.05 4.64 1.45
CA LEU A 259 8.42 3.99 2.70
C LEU A 259 7.47 2.82 2.99
N ASP A 260 8.04 1.64 3.23
CA ASP A 260 7.30 0.47 3.70
C ASP A 260 7.74 0.08 5.11
N VAL A 261 6.83 0.25 6.07
CA VAL A 261 6.98 -0.12 7.49
C VAL A 261 5.92 -1.14 7.89
N THR A 262 5.44 -1.95 6.95
CA THR A 262 4.45 -3.00 7.20
C THR A 262 4.90 -3.98 8.30
N ASN A 263 3.99 -4.51 9.11
CA ASN A 263 4.26 -5.49 10.17
C ASN A 263 5.36 -5.05 11.16
N ASN A 264 5.24 -3.83 11.70
CA ASN A 264 6.13 -3.33 12.75
C ASN A 264 5.32 -2.93 14.01
N ASN A 265 5.95 -2.27 14.97
CA ASN A 265 5.36 -1.82 16.22
C ASN A 265 5.07 -0.32 16.24
N VAL A 266 4.80 0.26 15.06
CA VAL A 266 4.54 1.70 14.90
C VAL A 266 3.15 2.05 15.41
N THR A 267 3.00 3.23 16.03
CA THR A 267 1.73 3.73 16.58
C THR A 267 1.34 5.10 16.02
N ASP A 268 0.19 5.62 16.46
CA ASP A 268 -0.28 6.97 16.13
C ASP A 268 0.73 8.09 16.47
N GLU A 269 1.65 7.86 17.40
CA GLU A 269 2.69 8.84 17.77
C GLU A 269 3.63 9.14 16.59
N ALA A 270 3.99 8.13 15.80
CA ALA A 270 4.86 8.30 14.63
C ALA A 270 4.22 9.15 13.52
N ILE A 271 2.89 9.23 13.46
CA ILE A 271 2.19 9.99 12.42
C ILE A 271 2.57 11.47 12.45
N GLN A 272 2.77 12.05 13.64
CA GLN A 272 3.22 13.43 13.76
C GLN A 272 4.63 13.60 13.19
N HIS A 273 5.53 12.68 13.49
CA HIS A 273 6.90 12.71 13.00
C HIS A 273 7.00 12.57 11.47
N LEU A 274 6.16 11.72 10.88
CA LEU A 274 6.01 11.63 9.43
C LEU A 274 5.51 12.96 8.85
N GLY A 275 4.48 13.55 9.46
CA GLY A 275 3.98 14.89 9.14
C GLY A 275 5.08 15.95 9.07
N ASP A 276 5.88 16.05 10.12
CA ASP A 276 6.86 17.13 10.31
C ASP A 276 8.13 16.98 9.45
N ARG A 277 8.49 15.75 9.06
CA ARG A 277 9.79 15.45 8.43
C ARG A 277 9.71 14.94 7.01
N CYS A 278 8.62 14.30 6.62
CA CYS A 278 8.56 13.50 5.40
C CYS A 278 7.73 14.14 4.29
N PHE A 279 6.85 15.09 4.62
CA PHE A 279 6.05 15.83 3.64
C PHE A 279 6.59 17.26 3.47
N PRO A 280 6.49 17.85 2.26
CA PRO A 280 6.76 19.26 2.03
C PRO A 280 5.77 20.17 2.78
N ASP A 281 6.23 21.38 3.11
CA ASP A 281 5.37 22.43 3.69
C ASP A 281 4.44 23.06 2.64
N SER A 282 4.65 22.77 1.35
CA SER A 282 3.84 23.30 0.25
C SER A 282 2.49 22.59 0.18
N GLN A 283 1.42 23.37 0.27
CA GLN A 283 0.06 22.86 0.16
C GLN A 283 -0.34 22.62 -1.30
N VAL A 284 -0.66 21.37 -1.62
CA VAL A 284 -1.06 20.94 -2.97
C VAL A 284 -2.57 21.13 -3.21
N ARG A 285 -3.34 21.17 -2.12
CA ARG A 285 -4.80 21.36 -2.14
C ARG A 285 -5.13 22.72 -2.75
N SER A 286 -5.94 22.72 -3.81
CA SER A 286 -6.36 23.93 -4.53
C SER A 286 -7.84 24.20 -4.30
N SER A 287 -8.21 25.48 -4.20
CA SER A 287 -9.61 25.92 -4.17
C SER A 287 -10.25 26.01 -5.55
N ALA A 288 -9.49 25.77 -6.64
CA ALA A 288 -9.98 25.94 -8.01
C ALA A 288 -11.20 25.06 -8.34
N ARG A 289 -11.38 23.95 -7.62
CA ARG A 289 -12.51 23.02 -7.82
C ARG A 289 -13.44 22.96 -6.61
N SER A 290 -13.42 23.97 -5.73
CA SER A 290 -14.18 23.94 -4.48
C SER A 290 -15.69 23.81 -4.68
N GLU A 291 -16.23 24.36 -5.77
CA GLU A 291 -17.64 24.22 -6.11
C GLU A 291 -18.04 22.77 -6.39
N ILE A 292 -17.12 21.94 -6.90
CA ILE A 292 -17.41 20.57 -7.29
C ILE A 292 -16.90 19.57 -6.26
N GLU A 293 -15.73 19.80 -5.67
CA GLU A 293 -15.06 18.85 -4.77
C GLU A 293 -15.28 19.19 -3.29
N GLY A 294 -15.68 20.43 -2.98
CA GLY A 294 -15.69 21.01 -1.63
C GLY A 294 -14.35 21.67 -1.29
N ARG A 295 -14.29 22.35 -0.13
CA ARG A 295 -13.08 23.03 0.34
C ARG A 295 -12.73 22.64 1.77
N ILE A 296 -11.43 22.55 2.07
CA ILE A 296 -10.92 22.42 3.43
C ILE A 296 -10.63 23.81 4.00
N VAL A 297 -11.18 24.12 5.15
CA VAL A 297 -10.95 25.38 5.88
C VAL A 297 -10.23 25.09 7.18
N THR A 298 -9.14 25.80 7.44
CA THR A 298 -8.40 25.68 8.71
C THR A 298 -9.08 26.51 9.80
N GLN A 299 -9.20 25.95 10.99
CA GLN A 299 -9.65 26.67 12.19
C GLN A 299 -8.50 26.87 13.19
N PRO A 300 -8.61 27.83 14.12
CA PRO A 300 -7.68 27.96 15.24
C PRO A 300 -7.71 26.70 16.12
N GLY A 301 -6.56 26.29 16.64
CA GLY A 301 -6.43 25.13 17.53
C GLY A 301 -6.15 23.80 16.82
N GLY A 302 -6.11 22.75 17.62
CA GLY A 302 -5.82 21.38 17.20
C GLY A 302 -5.85 20.42 18.38
N SER A 303 -5.65 19.13 18.11
CA SER A 303 -5.50 18.09 19.14
C SER A 303 -4.44 17.07 18.75
N SER A 304 -3.89 16.34 19.71
CA SER A 304 -2.88 15.29 19.46
C SER A 304 -3.40 14.22 18.49
N HIS A 305 -4.66 13.84 18.62
CA HIS A 305 -5.28 12.77 17.81
C HIS A 305 -5.74 13.26 16.43
N TYR A 306 -6.15 14.53 16.28
CA TYR A 306 -6.63 15.07 15.01
C TYR A 306 -5.54 15.81 14.20
N GLY A 307 -4.58 16.43 14.89
CA GLY A 307 -3.73 17.48 14.36
C GLY A 307 -4.43 18.84 14.38
N ARG A 308 -4.02 19.74 13.48
CA ARG A 308 -4.66 21.05 13.30
C ARG A 308 -6.12 20.89 12.90
N PHE A 309 -7.04 21.68 13.47
CA PHE A 309 -8.45 21.59 13.13
C PHE A 309 -8.73 22.02 11.68
N LEU A 310 -9.35 21.10 10.94
CA LEU A 310 -9.74 21.24 9.54
C LEU A 310 -11.23 20.96 9.44
N HIS A 311 -11.97 21.86 8.79
CA HIS A 311 -13.39 21.68 8.53
C HIS A 311 -13.61 21.47 7.05
N PHE A 312 -14.51 20.52 6.72
CA PHE A 312 -14.92 20.28 5.35
C PHE A 312 -16.12 21.16 5.02
N GLU A 313 -15.93 22.12 4.13
CA GLU A 313 -16.97 23.01 3.64
C GLU A 313 -17.55 22.46 2.34
N GLU A 314 -18.81 22.03 2.40
CA GLU A 314 -19.56 21.53 1.24
C GLU A 314 -20.18 22.69 0.45
N SER A 315 -20.11 22.62 -0.87
CA SER A 315 -20.92 23.39 -1.79
C SER A 315 -22.28 22.70 -2.03
N LEU A 316 -23.10 23.26 -2.92
CA LEU A 316 -24.34 22.62 -3.38
C LEU A 316 -24.10 21.33 -4.19
N LEU A 317 -22.96 21.20 -4.85
CA LEU A 317 -22.64 20.09 -5.77
C LEU A 317 -21.60 19.10 -5.21
N SER A 318 -20.84 19.50 -4.19
CA SER A 318 -19.81 18.66 -3.61
C SER A 318 -20.31 17.41 -2.87
N PRO A 319 -21.48 17.39 -2.21
CA PRO A 319 -21.94 16.19 -1.52
C PRO A 319 -22.68 15.19 -2.44
N THR A 320 -23.03 15.57 -3.68
CA THR A 320 -23.82 14.70 -4.59
C THR A 320 -22.96 13.68 -5.34
N PHE A 321 -21.67 13.97 -5.51
CA PHE A 321 -20.71 13.17 -6.29
C PHE A 321 -21.08 12.92 -7.76
N SER A 322 -22.09 13.58 -8.31
CA SER A 322 -22.64 13.26 -9.64
C SER A 322 -22.26 14.25 -10.75
N HIS A 323 -21.62 15.38 -10.41
CA HIS A 323 -21.32 16.42 -11.40
C HIS A 323 -20.29 15.95 -12.43
N PRO A 324 -20.55 16.10 -13.75
CA PRO A 324 -19.69 15.55 -14.81
C PRO A 324 -18.28 16.15 -14.80
N GLU A 325 -18.11 17.40 -14.33
CA GLU A 325 -16.78 18.01 -14.32
C GLU A 325 -15.78 17.26 -13.45
N ARG A 326 -16.23 16.48 -12.47
CA ARG A 326 -15.35 15.66 -11.61
C ARG A 326 -14.45 14.71 -12.38
N PHE A 327 -14.83 14.36 -13.61
CA PHE A 327 -14.08 13.45 -14.46
C PHE A 327 -13.01 14.14 -15.31
N PHE A 328 -12.91 15.46 -15.34
CA PHE A 328 -11.83 16.15 -16.06
C PHE A 328 -10.52 16.13 -15.28
N VAL A 329 -9.41 15.95 -15.99
CA VAL A 329 -8.06 16.23 -15.45
C VAL A 329 -7.94 17.71 -15.12
N ASP A 330 -7.04 18.04 -14.19
CA ASP A 330 -6.76 19.44 -13.90
C ASP A 330 -6.02 20.07 -15.09
N SER A 331 -6.34 21.34 -15.38
CA SER A 331 -5.72 22.04 -16.51
C SER A 331 -4.20 22.18 -16.33
N PRO A 332 -3.41 22.07 -17.42
CA PRO A 332 -1.98 22.34 -17.38
C PRO A 332 -1.72 23.75 -16.85
N ALA A 333 -0.73 23.88 -15.98
CA ALA A 333 -0.39 25.16 -15.41
C ALA A 333 0.64 25.88 -16.27
N TYR A 334 0.21 26.95 -16.96
CA TYR A 334 1.09 27.77 -17.79
C TYR A 334 1.88 28.76 -16.92
N THR A 335 3.20 28.79 -17.06
CA THR A 335 4.07 29.80 -16.44
C THR A 335 4.85 30.54 -17.50
N ALA A 336 4.93 31.87 -17.39
CA ALA A 336 5.58 32.73 -18.39
C ALA A 336 7.11 32.53 -18.51
N ARG A 337 7.75 31.81 -17.57
CA ARG A 337 9.19 31.49 -17.58
C ARG A 337 9.41 29.98 -17.66
N ALA A 338 10.20 29.53 -18.65
CA ALA A 338 10.57 28.13 -18.83
C ALA A 338 11.41 27.60 -17.64
N ASP A 339 12.32 28.40 -17.09
CA ASP A 339 13.21 28.01 -15.99
C ASP A 339 12.51 27.85 -14.64
N ALA A 340 11.29 28.42 -14.50
CA ALA A 340 10.48 28.31 -13.29
C ALA A 340 9.69 27.00 -13.20
N THR A 341 9.63 26.20 -14.27
CA THR A 341 8.72 25.04 -14.37
C THR A 341 9.07 23.88 -13.42
N ALA A 342 10.35 23.62 -13.17
CA ALA A 342 10.80 22.53 -12.29
C ALA A 342 10.62 22.82 -10.79
N GLN A 343 10.68 24.09 -10.37
CA GLN A 343 10.40 24.50 -8.99
C GLN A 343 8.92 24.83 -8.77
N ALA A 344 8.23 25.41 -9.76
CA ALA A 344 6.80 25.71 -9.67
C ALA A 344 5.90 24.47 -9.70
N SER A 345 6.37 23.33 -10.21
CA SER A 345 5.64 22.06 -10.20
C SER A 345 5.66 21.32 -8.86
N ARG A 346 6.62 21.61 -7.96
CA ARG A 346 6.81 20.88 -6.69
C ARG A 346 5.73 21.11 -5.63
N GLY A 347 4.89 22.14 -5.80
CA GLY A 347 3.76 22.46 -4.91
C GLY A 347 2.38 22.34 -5.57
N ARG A 348 2.29 21.66 -6.73
CA ARG A 348 1.05 21.61 -7.53
C ARG A 348 0.42 20.22 -7.53
N ARG A 349 -0.91 20.20 -7.58
CA ARG A 349 -1.71 18.99 -7.71
C ARG A 349 -1.37 18.31 -9.03
N SER A 350 -1.18 16.99 -8.96
CA SER A 350 -1.00 16.13 -10.13
C SER A 350 -2.21 16.26 -11.05
N ASP A 351 -2.03 16.27 -12.36
CA ASP A 351 -3.11 16.51 -13.32
C ASP A 351 -4.22 15.46 -13.28
N GLY A 352 -3.89 14.21 -12.95
CA GLY A 352 -4.88 13.14 -13.03
C GLY A 352 -4.56 12.07 -14.06
N GLY A 353 -3.79 12.40 -15.09
CA GLY A 353 -3.68 11.62 -16.31
C GLY A 353 -2.57 10.58 -16.29
N ALA A 354 -1.46 10.89 -15.61
CA ALA A 354 -0.29 10.01 -15.58
C ALA A 354 -0.54 8.72 -14.76
N PRO A 355 0.09 7.59 -15.15
CA PRO A 355 0.04 6.37 -14.35
C PRO A 355 0.74 6.58 -13.00
N VAL A 356 0.29 5.84 -11.98
CA VAL A 356 0.92 5.82 -10.65
C VAL A 356 2.36 5.31 -10.77
N VAL A 357 3.29 6.00 -10.11
CA VAL A 357 4.68 5.56 -10.04
C VAL A 357 4.76 4.34 -9.11
N LYS A 358 5.20 3.20 -9.65
CA LYS A 358 5.37 1.97 -8.87
C LYS A 358 6.65 2.01 -8.04
N ASP A 359 6.59 1.47 -6.82
CA ASP A 359 7.69 1.43 -5.84
C ASP A 359 8.23 0.00 -5.61
N ASP A 360 8.00 -0.90 -6.55
CA ASP A 360 8.57 -2.24 -6.55
C ASP A 360 9.98 -2.28 -7.18
N ALA A 361 10.72 -3.36 -6.90
CA ALA A 361 12.08 -3.54 -7.41
C ALA A 361 12.12 -3.58 -8.95
N GLY A 362 11.10 -4.15 -9.60
CA GLY A 362 10.98 -4.20 -11.06
C GLY A 362 10.83 -2.80 -11.66
N ALA A 363 10.01 -1.94 -11.05
CA ALA A 363 9.83 -0.56 -11.44
C ALA A 363 11.10 0.27 -11.22
N ALA A 364 11.86 -0.02 -10.16
CA ALA A 364 13.17 0.57 -9.93
C ALA A 364 14.18 0.14 -11.01
N ILE A 365 14.20 -1.15 -11.38
CA ILE A 365 15.03 -1.70 -12.46
C ILE A 365 14.67 -1.09 -13.82
N SER A 366 13.37 -0.98 -14.14
CA SER A 366 12.92 -0.34 -15.39
C SER A 366 13.35 1.14 -15.44
N ALA A 367 13.35 1.83 -14.29
CA ALA A 367 13.87 3.19 -14.21
C ALA A 367 15.36 3.31 -14.54
N LEU A 368 16.16 2.26 -14.28
CA LEU A 368 17.57 2.26 -14.66
C LEU A 368 17.72 2.36 -16.17
N VAL A 369 16.84 1.68 -16.91
CA VAL A 369 16.78 1.72 -18.37
C VAL A 369 16.32 3.11 -18.84
N ASP A 370 15.33 3.68 -18.17
CA ASP A 370 14.83 5.01 -18.50
C ASP A 370 15.77 6.15 -18.08
N LEU A 371 16.73 5.93 -17.16
CA LEU A 371 17.72 6.93 -16.77
C LEU A 371 18.81 7.12 -17.84
N GLU A 372 18.98 6.15 -18.74
CA GLU A 372 19.67 6.34 -20.01
C GLU A 372 18.84 7.24 -20.98
N ASN A 373 17.52 7.38 -20.73
CA ASN A 373 16.55 8.22 -21.45
C ASN A 373 15.98 9.37 -20.56
N LEU A 374 16.82 10.35 -20.21
CA LEU A 374 16.59 11.67 -19.58
C LEU A 374 15.25 12.06 -18.86
N GLU A 375 14.05 11.73 -19.35
CA GLU A 375 12.77 12.30 -18.86
C GLU A 375 12.18 11.62 -17.60
N LEU A 376 12.15 10.29 -17.54
CA LEU A 376 11.55 9.53 -16.42
C LEU A 376 12.44 9.51 -15.18
N GLY A 377 13.76 9.54 -15.39
CA GLY A 377 14.77 9.68 -14.36
C GLY A 377 14.67 10.99 -13.58
N GLN A 378 14.42 12.11 -14.28
CA GLN A 378 14.26 13.42 -13.65
C GLN A 378 13.01 13.48 -12.75
N ARG A 379 11.90 12.84 -13.12
CA ARG A 379 10.68 12.82 -12.30
C ARG A 379 10.90 12.13 -10.94
N ARG A 380 11.66 11.03 -10.93
CA ARG A 380 11.97 10.25 -9.71
C ARG A 380 13.05 10.90 -8.85
N GLN A 381 13.98 11.64 -9.46
CA GLN A 381 15.00 12.40 -8.74
C GLN A 381 14.44 13.69 -8.10
N ASN A 382 13.34 14.22 -8.63
CA ASN A 382 12.70 15.47 -8.20
C ASN A 382 11.58 15.30 -7.16
N CYS A 383 11.29 14.09 -6.68
CA CYS A 383 10.30 13.87 -5.63
C CYS A 383 10.71 14.62 -4.35
N ALA A 384 9.80 15.44 -3.82
CA ALA A 384 9.97 16.16 -2.58
C ALA A 384 9.12 15.46 -1.50
N GLY A 385 9.66 14.42 -0.87
CA GLY A 385 8.98 13.71 0.22
C GLY A 385 8.04 12.58 -0.20
N LEU A 386 7.39 12.01 0.82
CA LEU A 386 6.62 10.77 0.70
C LEU A 386 5.36 10.96 -0.15
N THR A 387 5.20 10.08 -1.12
CA THR A 387 3.98 9.92 -1.92
C THR A 387 3.39 8.52 -1.75
N HIS A 388 4.20 7.53 -1.40
CA HIS A 388 3.78 6.15 -1.15
C HIS A 388 4.13 5.73 0.27
N LEU A 389 3.15 5.19 0.99
CA LEU A 389 3.32 4.77 2.37
C LEU A 389 2.55 3.47 2.65
N HIS A 390 3.28 2.47 3.15
CA HIS A 390 2.72 1.17 3.52
C HIS A 390 2.83 0.95 5.03
N LEU A 391 1.67 0.89 5.68
CA LEU A 391 1.49 0.86 7.14
C LEU A 391 0.76 -0.38 7.64
N SER A 392 0.43 -1.32 6.75
CA SER A 392 -0.32 -2.54 7.06
C SER A 392 0.31 -3.35 8.20
N GLY A 393 -0.51 -4.04 8.99
CA GLY A 393 -0.06 -4.91 10.10
C GLY A 393 0.58 -4.20 11.30
N ASN A 394 0.52 -2.86 11.39
CA ASN A 394 0.89 -2.12 12.59
C ASN A 394 -0.34 -1.96 13.51
N ASN A 395 -0.49 -2.84 14.50
CA ASN A 395 -1.63 -2.84 15.42
C ASN A 395 -1.74 -1.59 16.33
N GLY A 396 -0.78 -0.67 16.25
CA GLY A 396 -0.79 0.58 17.00
C GLY A 396 -1.31 1.78 16.23
N ILE A 397 -1.46 1.66 14.92
CA ILE A 397 -1.97 2.74 14.08
C ILE A 397 -3.49 2.62 14.01
N SER A 398 -4.20 3.58 14.59
CA SER A 398 -5.66 3.62 14.59
C SER A 398 -6.22 4.23 13.31
N SER A 399 -7.52 4.03 13.09
CA SER A 399 -8.24 4.67 11.99
C SER A 399 -8.16 6.20 12.08
N THR A 400 -8.14 6.75 13.30
CA THR A 400 -7.97 8.19 13.56
C THR A 400 -6.54 8.66 13.25
N GLY A 401 -5.53 7.82 13.50
CA GLY A 401 -4.15 8.08 13.12
C GLY A 401 -3.97 8.18 11.59
N ILE A 402 -4.62 7.30 10.83
CA ILE A 402 -4.62 7.40 9.35
C ILE A 402 -5.37 8.64 8.85
N GLN A 403 -6.47 9.04 9.50
CA GLN A 403 -7.14 10.30 9.16
C GLN A 403 -6.21 11.50 9.42
N LYS A 404 -5.53 11.53 10.58
CA LYS A 404 -4.51 12.52 10.93
C LYS A 404 -3.39 12.55 9.88
N LEU A 405 -2.89 11.40 9.45
CA LEU A 405 -1.88 11.28 8.39
C LEU A 405 -2.35 11.99 7.10
N LEU A 406 -3.58 11.76 6.67
CA LEU A 406 -4.14 12.40 5.48
C LEU A 406 -4.30 13.92 5.66
N TYR A 407 -4.59 14.38 6.88
CA TYR A 407 -4.60 15.81 7.21
C TYR A 407 -3.20 16.44 7.13
N VAL A 408 -2.17 15.82 7.72
CA VAL A 408 -0.80 16.36 7.77
C VAL A 408 -0.02 16.18 6.47
N SER A 409 -0.39 15.21 5.63
CA SER A 409 0.27 14.97 4.33
C SER A 409 -0.02 16.02 3.26
N GLN A 410 -0.92 16.98 3.52
CA GLN A 410 -1.26 18.10 2.62
C GLN A 410 -1.67 17.70 1.18
N GLY A 411 -2.11 16.46 0.99
CA GLY A 411 -2.53 15.93 -0.31
C GLY A 411 -1.41 15.37 -1.19
N HIS A 412 -0.20 15.18 -0.65
CA HIS A 412 0.97 14.63 -1.36
C HIS A 412 0.90 13.11 -1.60
N ILE A 413 0.13 12.38 -0.79
CA ILE A 413 0.03 10.92 -0.90
C ILE A 413 -0.67 10.51 -2.21
N GLU A 414 0.01 9.66 -2.99
CA GLU A 414 -0.50 9.00 -4.19
C GLU A 414 -0.92 7.55 -3.92
N GLY A 415 -0.19 6.85 -3.05
CA GLY A 415 -0.42 5.45 -2.67
C GLY A 415 -0.42 5.25 -1.15
N LEU A 416 -1.47 4.63 -0.61
CA LEU A 416 -1.58 4.33 0.82
C LEU A 416 -2.06 2.89 1.05
N SER A 417 -1.35 2.15 1.92
CA SER A 417 -1.77 0.83 2.40
C SER A 417 -1.88 0.79 3.92
N CYS A 418 -3.05 0.39 4.44
CA CYS A 418 -3.30 0.08 5.85
C CYS A 418 -4.44 -0.96 5.92
N ASP A 419 -4.12 -2.23 6.09
CA ASP A 419 -5.06 -3.35 5.91
C ASP A 419 -6.10 -3.46 7.03
N SER A 420 -5.69 -3.20 8.26
CA SER A 420 -6.55 -3.10 9.42
C SER A 420 -6.07 -1.96 10.30
N ALA A 421 -6.99 -1.37 11.05
CA ALA A 421 -6.69 -0.31 12.02
C ALA A 421 -7.74 -0.34 13.13
N PRO A 422 -7.36 -0.36 14.42
CA PRO A 422 -8.31 -0.18 15.51
C PRO A 422 -9.11 1.12 15.31
N ILE A 423 -10.41 1.08 15.57
CA ILE A 423 -11.26 2.28 15.38
C ILE A 423 -10.84 3.37 16.37
N LEU A 424 -10.48 2.98 17.59
CA LEU A 424 -10.02 3.87 18.65
C LEU A 424 -8.50 3.89 18.78
N PRO A 425 -7.91 5.03 19.19
CA PRO A 425 -6.49 5.10 19.53
C PRO A 425 -6.18 4.27 20.79
N ARG A 426 -4.94 3.79 20.93
CA ARG A 426 -4.50 3.02 22.10
C ARG A 426 -4.65 3.76 23.43
N SER A 427 -4.63 5.09 23.40
CA SER A 427 -4.78 5.93 24.59
C SER A 427 -6.22 6.04 25.11
N ALA A 428 -7.22 5.52 24.37
CA ALA A 428 -8.63 5.65 24.76
C ALA A 428 -8.99 4.66 25.88
N ASP A 429 -9.48 5.17 27.00
CA ASP A 429 -10.05 4.33 28.07
C ASP A 429 -11.54 4.08 27.82
N VAL A 430 -11.84 2.91 27.25
CA VAL A 430 -13.22 2.44 27.02
C VAL A 430 -13.56 1.19 27.84
N SER A 431 -12.71 0.83 28.81
CA SER A 431 -12.83 -0.39 29.59
C SER A 431 -14.15 -0.51 30.38
N LYS A 432 -14.75 0.64 30.71
CA LYS A 432 -16.03 0.72 31.44
C LYS A 432 -17.26 0.59 30.55
N VAL A 433 -17.10 0.84 29.25
CA VAL A 433 -18.22 1.03 28.33
C VAL A 433 -18.28 -0.04 27.24
N TRP A 434 -17.13 -0.60 26.89
CA TRP A 434 -17.05 -1.74 25.98
C TRP A 434 -17.15 -3.06 26.75
N PRO A 435 -17.71 -4.10 26.10
CA PRO A 435 -17.61 -5.46 26.60
C PRO A 435 -16.14 -5.85 26.88
N PRO A 436 -15.86 -6.63 27.93
CA PRO A 436 -14.50 -6.99 28.29
C PRO A 436 -13.82 -7.77 27.15
N ASN A 437 -12.56 -7.44 26.87
CA ASN A 437 -11.75 -8.06 25.82
C ASN A 437 -12.37 -7.98 24.41
N ALA A 438 -13.22 -7.00 24.15
CA ALA A 438 -13.76 -6.72 22.82
C ALA A 438 -13.00 -5.56 22.16
N SER A 439 -12.82 -5.62 20.85
CA SER A 439 -12.26 -4.55 20.05
C SER A 439 -12.87 -4.49 18.65
N LEU A 440 -12.85 -3.30 18.06
CA LEU A 440 -13.28 -3.08 16.67
C LEU A 440 -12.13 -2.53 15.84
N SER A 441 -12.02 -3.06 14.62
CA SER A 441 -11.09 -2.57 13.61
C SER A 441 -11.78 -2.28 12.29
N GLY A 442 -11.25 -1.29 11.56
CA GLY A 442 -11.73 -0.85 10.25
C GLY A 442 -11.77 0.68 10.10
N PHE A 443 -12.16 1.12 8.90
CA PHE A 443 -12.24 2.52 8.50
C PHE A 443 -13.69 3.01 8.32
N ILE A 444 -14.48 2.99 9.39
CA ILE A 444 -15.81 3.60 9.39
C ILE A 444 -15.70 5.12 9.55
N GLY A 445 -16.57 5.89 8.90
CA GLY A 445 -16.58 7.36 9.01
C GLY A 445 -15.39 8.10 8.37
N ALA A 446 -14.46 7.40 7.73
CA ALA A 446 -13.25 8.00 7.14
C ALA A 446 -13.41 8.41 5.66
N ALA A 447 -14.57 8.16 5.05
CA ALA A 447 -14.79 8.31 3.60
C ALA A 447 -14.42 9.72 3.08
N HIS A 448 -14.74 10.78 3.84
CA HIS A 448 -14.43 12.16 3.47
C HIS A 448 -12.93 12.43 3.32
N CYS A 449 -12.07 11.67 4.00
CA CYS A 449 -10.62 11.84 3.92
C CYS A 449 -10.07 11.47 2.55
N PHE A 450 -10.76 10.60 1.80
CA PHE A 450 -10.31 10.17 0.47
C PHE A 450 -10.80 11.08 -0.65
N ARG A 451 -11.59 12.12 -0.34
CA ARG A 451 -12.06 13.08 -1.33
C ARG A 451 -10.91 13.93 -1.88
N PRO A 452 -10.98 14.36 -3.15
CA PRO A 452 -9.91 15.14 -3.76
C PRO A 452 -9.60 16.47 -3.04
N ALA A 453 -10.57 17.06 -2.33
CA ALA A 453 -10.33 18.27 -1.53
C ALA A 453 -9.27 18.06 -0.43
N LEU A 454 -9.14 16.83 0.11
CA LEU A 454 -8.10 16.47 1.08
C LEU A 454 -6.96 15.67 0.44
N SER A 455 -7.33 14.61 -0.29
CA SER A 455 -6.45 13.60 -0.89
C SER A 455 -6.34 13.79 -2.41
N CYS A 456 -5.84 14.95 -2.80
CA CYS A 456 -5.91 15.45 -4.18
C CYS A 456 -5.07 14.68 -5.20
N ASN A 457 -4.00 14.01 -4.74
CA ASN A 457 -3.12 13.16 -5.55
C ASN A 457 -3.36 11.66 -5.35
N LEU A 458 -4.27 11.24 -4.47
CA LEU A 458 -4.47 9.82 -4.14
C LEU A 458 -4.99 9.05 -5.35
N ARG A 459 -4.33 7.93 -5.68
CA ARG A 459 -4.64 7.10 -6.86
C ARG A 459 -4.68 5.60 -6.59
N ALA A 460 -3.99 5.15 -5.56
CA ALA A 460 -3.97 3.75 -5.15
C ALA A 460 -4.24 3.65 -3.65
N LEU A 461 -5.19 2.79 -3.28
CA LEU A 461 -5.61 2.64 -1.89
C LEU A 461 -5.78 1.16 -1.55
N ARG A 462 -5.17 0.71 -0.44
CA ARG A 462 -5.40 -0.61 0.15
C ARG A 462 -5.85 -0.44 1.59
N LEU A 463 -7.12 -0.72 1.88
CA LEU A 463 -7.74 -0.49 3.18
C LEU A 463 -8.73 -1.59 3.55
N HIS A 464 -9.06 -1.66 4.84
CA HIS A 464 -10.12 -2.51 5.37
C HIS A 464 -11.44 -2.29 4.63
N HIS A 465 -12.15 -3.38 4.31
CA HIS A 465 -13.38 -3.35 3.52
C HIS A 465 -14.51 -2.48 4.10
N SER A 466 -14.49 -2.25 5.42
CA SER A 466 -15.48 -1.45 6.14
C SER A 466 -15.61 -0.01 5.61
N VAL A 467 -14.60 0.53 4.91
CA VAL A 467 -14.69 1.84 4.26
C VAL A 467 -15.79 1.90 3.18
N VAL A 468 -16.10 0.74 2.57
CA VAL A 468 -17.17 0.57 1.58
C VAL A 468 -18.42 -0.07 2.20
N THR A 469 -18.24 -1.05 3.08
CA THR A 469 -19.35 -1.88 3.57
C THR A 469 -19.98 -1.37 4.86
N ASN A 470 -19.31 -0.47 5.57
CA ASN A 470 -19.62 -0.01 6.93
C ASN A 470 -19.71 -1.14 7.99
N ILE A 471 -19.11 -2.29 7.70
CA ILE A 471 -19.06 -3.46 8.60
C ILE A 471 -17.63 -3.55 9.12
N PRO A 472 -17.36 -3.17 10.38
CA PRO A 472 -16.03 -3.33 10.97
C PRO A 472 -15.76 -4.81 11.34
N THR A 473 -14.50 -5.14 11.61
CA THR A 473 -14.11 -6.44 12.16
C THR A 473 -14.20 -6.40 13.67
N LEU A 474 -15.01 -7.29 14.24
CA LEU A 474 -15.15 -7.50 15.68
C LEU A 474 -14.16 -8.57 16.14
N ASP A 475 -13.35 -8.23 17.13
CA ASP A 475 -12.64 -9.21 17.94
C ASP A 475 -13.22 -9.20 19.36
N ALA A 476 -13.51 -10.37 19.92
CA ALA A 476 -14.11 -10.52 21.24
C ALA A 476 -13.84 -11.92 21.78
N GLN A 477 -13.30 -12.01 22.99
CA GLN A 477 -13.10 -13.31 23.65
C GLN A 477 -14.44 -13.95 24.02
N GLY A 478 -14.53 -15.27 23.89
CA GLY A 478 -15.74 -16.04 24.23
C GLY A 478 -16.75 -16.19 23.09
N LEU A 479 -16.52 -15.55 21.94
CA LEU A 479 -17.31 -15.72 20.73
C LEU A 479 -16.50 -16.44 19.65
N SER A 480 -17.12 -17.37 18.95
CA SER A 480 -16.56 -18.00 17.75
C SER A 480 -16.36 -16.98 16.62
N LYS A 481 -15.54 -17.32 15.62
CA LYS A 481 -15.34 -16.45 14.45
C LYS A 481 -16.66 -16.16 13.72
N MET A 482 -17.52 -17.17 13.55
CA MET A 482 -18.81 -16.99 12.86
C MET A 482 -19.76 -16.08 13.64
N GLU A 483 -19.84 -16.21 14.96
CA GLU A 483 -20.66 -15.34 15.80
C GLU A 483 -20.19 -13.88 15.71
N ARG A 484 -18.87 -13.65 15.75
CA ARG A 484 -18.29 -12.31 15.58
C ARG A 484 -18.65 -11.69 14.24
N LEU A 485 -18.57 -12.47 13.14
CA LEU A 485 -18.97 -12.02 11.81
C LEU A 485 -20.46 -11.63 11.75
N LEU A 486 -21.33 -12.47 12.32
CA LEU A 486 -22.77 -12.22 12.32
C LEU A 486 -23.12 -10.97 13.16
N ILE A 487 -22.55 -10.81 14.36
CA ILE A 487 -22.78 -9.64 15.22
C ILE A 487 -22.26 -8.35 14.53
N ALA A 488 -21.10 -8.43 13.90
CA ALA A 488 -20.53 -7.30 13.15
C ALA A 488 -21.48 -6.84 12.03
N GLU A 489 -22.10 -7.78 11.33
CA GLU A 489 -22.97 -7.51 10.19
C GLU A 489 -24.42 -7.16 10.57
N THR A 490 -24.95 -7.64 11.69
CA THR A 490 -26.33 -7.37 12.12
C THR A 490 -26.40 -6.19 13.08
N THR A 491 -25.66 -6.22 14.18
CA THR A 491 -25.79 -5.27 15.28
C THR A 491 -24.85 -4.08 15.11
N ILE A 492 -23.54 -4.33 14.91
CA ILE A 492 -22.54 -3.25 14.88
C ILE A 492 -22.67 -2.42 13.61
N ARG A 493 -22.94 -3.04 12.45
CA ARG A 493 -23.19 -2.32 11.19
C ARG A 493 -24.31 -1.30 11.33
N GLU A 494 -25.44 -1.64 11.95
CA GLU A 494 -26.57 -0.71 12.11
C GLU A 494 -26.19 0.51 12.95
N ARG A 495 -25.42 0.28 14.02
CA ARG A 495 -24.87 1.38 14.85
C ARG A 495 -23.86 2.21 14.07
N ALA A 496 -23.00 1.57 13.27
CA ALA A 496 -22.05 2.24 12.40
C ALA A 496 -22.76 3.06 11.30
N GLU A 497 -23.87 2.58 10.74
CA GLU A 497 -24.70 3.33 9.78
C GLU A 497 -25.40 4.52 10.44
N GLY A 498 -25.81 4.37 11.71
CA GLY A 498 -26.35 5.48 12.50
C GLY A 498 -25.32 6.55 12.86
N ALA A 499 -24.05 6.17 13.10
CA ALA A 499 -22.97 7.10 13.45
C ALA A 499 -22.26 7.71 12.22
N TYR A 500 -22.18 6.92 11.14
CA TYR A 500 -21.45 7.22 9.92
C TYR A 500 -22.22 6.73 8.69
N PRO A 501 -23.27 7.46 8.25
CA PRO A 501 -24.12 7.04 7.14
C PRO A 501 -23.40 7.02 5.77
N GLN A 502 -22.34 7.82 5.63
CA GLN A 502 -21.59 7.97 4.37
C GLN A 502 -20.46 6.93 4.26
N THR A 503 -20.49 6.15 3.20
CA THR A 503 -19.44 5.18 2.82
C THR A 503 -18.68 5.65 1.57
N LEU A 504 -17.51 5.07 1.32
CA LEU A 504 -16.73 5.36 0.12
C LEU A 504 -17.46 4.83 -1.13
N VAL A 505 -17.70 5.72 -2.08
CA VAL A 505 -18.22 5.38 -3.41
C VAL A 505 -17.20 5.78 -4.49
N PRO A 506 -17.19 5.12 -5.67
CA PRO A 506 -16.18 5.40 -6.70
C PRO A 506 -16.08 6.87 -7.11
N ASP A 507 -17.22 7.56 -7.25
CA ASP A 507 -17.27 8.96 -7.67
C ASP A 507 -16.92 9.96 -6.56
N MET A 508 -16.73 9.49 -5.32
CA MET A 508 -16.23 10.31 -4.23
C MET A 508 -14.82 10.81 -4.52
N ASN A 509 -14.01 10.00 -5.22
CA ASN A 509 -12.72 10.40 -5.77
C ASN A 509 -12.46 9.71 -7.12
N PRO A 510 -12.84 10.35 -8.25
CA PRO A 510 -12.61 9.80 -9.60
C PRO A 510 -11.14 9.70 -10.03
N ARG A 511 -10.20 10.17 -9.20
CA ARG A 511 -8.76 10.03 -9.44
C ARG A 511 -8.21 8.69 -8.95
N LEU A 512 -8.97 8.01 -8.08
CA LEU A 512 -8.62 6.70 -7.60
C LEU A 512 -8.69 5.71 -8.78
N SER A 513 -7.56 5.10 -9.09
CA SER A 513 -7.42 4.14 -10.20
C SER A 513 -7.41 2.69 -9.72
N SER A 514 -6.98 2.48 -8.47
CA SER A 514 -6.81 1.18 -7.83
C SER A 514 -7.31 1.19 -6.39
N LEU A 515 -8.15 0.21 -6.04
CA LEU A 515 -8.65 -0.01 -4.70
C LEU A 515 -8.49 -1.48 -4.33
N THR A 516 -7.91 -1.75 -3.17
CA THR A 516 -7.84 -3.07 -2.57
C THR A 516 -8.61 -3.05 -1.25
N LEU A 517 -9.63 -3.91 -1.13
CA LEU A 517 -10.41 -4.09 0.08
C LEU A 517 -9.89 -5.32 0.82
N THR A 518 -9.40 -5.12 2.04
CA THR A 518 -8.78 -6.14 2.88
C THR A 518 -9.70 -6.63 3.99
N CYS A 519 -9.33 -7.76 4.61
CA CYS A 519 -10.03 -8.38 5.73
C CYS A 519 -11.48 -8.74 5.41
N LEU A 520 -11.79 -9.09 4.15
CA LEU A 520 -13.16 -9.43 3.77
C LEU A 520 -13.59 -10.76 4.39
N PRO A 521 -14.70 -10.81 5.15
CA PRO A 521 -15.24 -12.07 5.61
C PRO A 521 -15.63 -12.99 4.45
N ARG A 522 -15.31 -14.29 4.57
CA ARG A 522 -15.74 -15.29 3.59
C ARG A 522 -17.23 -15.65 3.70
N ARG A 523 -17.82 -15.42 4.89
CA ARG A 523 -19.22 -15.76 5.21
C ARG A 523 -20.01 -14.50 5.53
N SER A 524 -21.28 -14.46 5.11
CA SER A 524 -22.17 -13.31 5.29
C SER A 524 -23.64 -13.74 5.46
N SER A 525 -24.36 -13.01 6.31
CA SER A 525 -25.82 -13.06 6.45
C SER A 525 -26.56 -12.33 5.32
N GLY A 526 -25.87 -11.52 4.50
CA GLY A 526 -26.42 -10.84 3.32
C GLY A 526 -25.99 -9.38 3.11
N PRO A 527 -25.93 -8.52 4.14
CA PRO A 527 -25.55 -7.11 4.01
C PRO A 527 -24.18 -6.88 3.35
N LEU A 528 -23.15 -7.65 3.69
CA LEU A 528 -21.81 -7.58 3.10
C LEU A 528 -21.88 -7.85 1.59
N ILE A 529 -22.53 -8.94 1.18
CA ILE A 529 -22.74 -9.29 -0.23
C ILE A 529 -23.46 -8.14 -0.97
N SER A 530 -24.54 -7.63 -0.37
CA SER A 530 -25.33 -6.54 -0.95
C SER A 530 -24.50 -5.27 -1.14
N ARG A 531 -23.67 -4.89 -0.17
CA ARG A 531 -22.79 -3.71 -0.24
C ARG A 531 -21.71 -3.86 -1.30
N LEU A 532 -21.08 -5.03 -1.41
CA LEU A 532 -20.07 -5.30 -2.44
C LEU A 532 -20.68 -5.30 -3.85
N ILE A 533 -21.84 -5.93 -4.05
CA ILE A 533 -22.57 -5.87 -5.33
C ILE A 533 -22.97 -4.43 -5.66
N GLN A 534 -23.45 -3.66 -4.69
CA GLN A 534 -23.79 -2.26 -4.91
C GLN A 534 -22.56 -1.44 -5.33
N PHE A 535 -21.40 -1.69 -4.72
CA PHE A 535 -20.16 -1.03 -5.12
C PHE A 535 -19.76 -1.38 -6.56
N LEU A 536 -19.87 -2.65 -6.97
CA LEU A 536 -19.64 -3.07 -8.36
C LEU A 536 -20.60 -2.39 -9.35
N LYS A 537 -21.87 -2.21 -8.97
CA LYS A 537 -22.83 -1.44 -9.79
C LYS A 537 -22.37 0.01 -9.93
N LEU A 538 -21.98 0.67 -8.84
CA LEU A 538 -21.47 2.04 -8.87
C LEU A 538 -20.22 2.17 -9.77
N LEU A 539 -19.34 1.17 -9.77
CA LEU A 539 -18.19 1.14 -10.69
C LEU A 539 -18.60 1.09 -12.17
N SER A 540 -19.60 0.27 -12.49
CA SER A 540 -20.14 0.21 -13.85
C SER A 540 -20.80 1.53 -14.27
N LEU A 541 -21.41 2.28 -13.33
CA LEU A 541 -22.03 3.58 -13.58
C LEU A 541 -20.98 4.68 -13.79
N GLN A 542 -19.91 4.71 -12.97
CA GLN A 542 -18.78 5.61 -13.17
C GLN A 542 -18.13 5.38 -14.54
N GLU A 543 -17.91 4.11 -14.91
CA GLU A 543 -17.35 3.75 -16.20
C GLU A 543 -18.20 4.26 -17.38
N ARG A 544 -19.53 4.10 -17.29
CA ARG A 544 -20.48 4.66 -18.25
C ARG A 544 -20.40 6.20 -18.30
N ALA A 545 -20.44 6.87 -17.16
CA ALA A 545 -20.42 8.34 -17.11
C ALA A 545 -19.17 8.93 -17.81
N ILE A 546 -18.01 8.31 -17.58
CA ILE A 546 -16.75 8.70 -18.24
C ILE A 546 -16.81 8.39 -19.75
N GLN A 547 -17.37 7.25 -20.15
CA GLN A 547 -17.52 6.89 -21.56
C GLN A 547 -18.45 7.85 -22.31
N ASP A 548 -19.59 8.21 -21.71
CA ASP A 548 -20.55 9.14 -22.28
C ASP A 548 -19.88 10.51 -22.50
N LEU A 549 -19.17 11.03 -21.49
CA LEU A 549 -18.38 12.27 -21.61
C LEU A 549 -17.25 12.20 -22.65
N SER A 550 -16.58 11.05 -22.76
CA SER A 550 -15.55 10.85 -23.78
C SER A 550 -16.13 10.96 -25.19
N SER A 551 -17.35 10.46 -25.40
CA SER A 551 -18.03 10.50 -26.69
C SER A 551 -18.40 11.93 -27.09
N PHE A 552 -18.82 12.77 -26.13
CA PHE A 552 -19.08 14.19 -26.37
C PHE A 552 -17.81 14.98 -26.71
N THR A 553 -16.71 14.71 -26.00
CA THR A 553 -15.45 15.47 -26.11
C THR A 553 -14.56 15.02 -27.29
N ALA A 554 -14.68 13.77 -27.75
CA ALA A 554 -13.88 13.19 -28.84
C ALA A 554 -14.03 13.91 -30.20
N SER A 555 -15.08 14.71 -30.38
CA SER A 555 -15.27 15.55 -31.58
C SER A 555 -14.25 16.69 -31.70
N THR A 556 -13.48 16.97 -30.64
CA THR A 556 -12.51 18.07 -30.59
C THR A 556 -11.08 17.55 -30.44
N ARG A 557 -10.20 17.80 -31.42
CA ARG A 557 -8.76 17.46 -31.34
C ARG A 557 -8.02 18.09 -30.14
N ARG A 558 -8.65 19.07 -29.47
CA ARG A 558 -8.13 19.80 -28.30
C ARG A 558 -9.05 19.69 -27.08
N GLY A 559 -9.89 18.65 -27.01
CA GLY A 559 -10.81 18.45 -25.90
C GLY A 559 -10.09 18.19 -24.57
N PRO A 560 -10.72 18.53 -23.43
CA PRO A 560 -10.16 18.26 -22.11
C PRO A 560 -9.96 16.76 -21.88
N THR A 561 -8.83 16.38 -21.29
CA THR A 561 -8.55 14.98 -20.97
C THR A 561 -9.42 14.51 -19.79
N LEU A 562 -9.86 13.26 -19.85
CA LEU A 562 -10.67 12.66 -18.80
C LEU A 562 -9.83 11.76 -17.90
N LEU A 563 -10.19 11.75 -16.61
CA LEU A 563 -9.73 10.78 -15.64
C LEU A 563 -10.23 9.39 -16.03
N LYS A 564 -9.44 8.38 -15.67
CA LYS A 564 -9.82 6.99 -15.91
C LYS A 564 -10.84 6.47 -14.91
N GLY A 565 -11.00 7.08 -13.73
CA GLY A 565 -11.78 6.47 -12.64
C GLY A 565 -11.16 5.17 -12.13
N LEU A 566 -11.90 4.43 -11.30
CA LEU A 566 -11.44 3.16 -10.75
C LEU A 566 -11.45 2.10 -11.85
N ARG A 567 -10.28 1.48 -12.09
CA ARG A 567 -10.09 0.45 -13.12
C ARG A 567 -9.52 -0.85 -12.56
N HIS A 568 -9.12 -0.83 -11.30
CA HIS A 568 -8.63 -1.99 -10.58
C HIS A 568 -9.29 -2.10 -9.21
N LEU A 569 -9.94 -3.24 -8.96
CA LEU A 569 -10.53 -3.59 -7.67
C LEU A 569 -9.99 -4.96 -7.27
N ARG A 570 -9.32 -5.03 -6.12
CA ARG A 570 -8.88 -6.27 -5.51
C ARG A 570 -9.64 -6.52 -4.21
N LEU A 571 -10.12 -7.76 -4.04
CA LEU A 571 -10.84 -8.22 -2.87
C LEU A 571 -9.99 -9.29 -2.17
N GLU A 572 -9.48 -8.97 -0.99
CA GLU A 572 -8.68 -9.90 -0.16
C GLU A 572 -9.57 -10.46 0.96
N PHE A 573 -9.96 -11.73 0.80
CA PHE A 573 -10.78 -12.47 1.74
C PHE A 573 -9.95 -13.09 2.85
N GLU A 574 -10.53 -13.18 4.04
CA GLU A 574 -9.99 -14.03 5.09
C GLU A 574 -10.23 -15.51 4.79
N PRO A 575 -9.44 -16.41 5.41
CA PRO A 575 -9.71 -17.85 5.38
C PRO A 575 -11.13 -18.17 5.85
N ASP A 576 -11.75 -19.13 5.17
CA ASP A 576 -13.07 -19.63 5.55
C ASP A 576 -12.99 -20.29 6.93
N CYS A 577 -14.00 -20.03 7.75
CA CYS A 577 -14.11 -20.57 9.10
C CYS A 577 -14.81 -21.94 9.15
N MET A 578 -15.41 -22.36 8.04
CA MET A 578 -16.10 -23.66 7.90
C MET A 578 -15.23 -24.72 7.19
N ASP A 579 -14.04 -24.35 6.73
CA ASP A 579 -13.11 -25.26 6.04
C ASP A 579 -11.99 -25.69 6.99
N ASP A 580 -11.73 -27.01 7.09
CA ASP A 580 -10.77 -27.61 8.01
C ASP A 580 -9.30 -27.43 7.57
N GLY A 581 -9.00 -26.35 6.83
CA GLY A 581 -7.64 -25.98 6.44
C GLY A 581 -7.05 -26.74 5.25
N LEU A 582 -7.87 -27.45 4.46
CA LEU A 582 -7.43 -28.23 3.30
C LEU A 582 -7.88 -27.67 1.94
N SER A 583 -8.76 -26.66 1.90
CA SER A 583 -9.20 -26.03 0.64
C SER A 583 -8.59 -24.63 0.50
N THR A 584 -7.29 -24.56 0.23
CA THR A 584 -6.75 -23.35 -0.41
C THR A 584 -7.41 -23.24 -1.78
N LEU A 585 -8.12 -22.13 -2.06
CA LEU A 585 -8.48 -21.78 -3.44
C LEU A 585 -7.22 -21.95 -4.29
N THR A 586 -7.20 -22.93 -5.18
CA THR A 586 -6.11 -23.05 -6.13
C THR A 586 -6.21 -21.85 -7.07
N ASP A 587 -5.07 -21.27 -7.45
CA ASP A 587 -5.00 -20.12 -8.36
C ASP A 587 -5.80 -20.34 -9.68
N TRP A 588 -6.11 -21.60 -10.01
CA TRP A 588 -7.00 -22.02 -11.10
C TRP A 588 -8.45 -21.52 -11.00
N GLU A 589 -9.05 -21.36 -9.81
CA GLU A 589 -10.41 -20.83 -9.69
C GLU A 589 -10.49 -19.29 -9.79
N ALA A 590 -9.35 -18.62 -9.61
CA ALA A 590 -9.23 -17.17 -9.80
C ALA A 590 -9.17 -16.80 -11.29
N GLU A 591 -8.69 -17.69 -12.16
CA GLU A 591 -8.59 -17.46 -13.61
C GLU A 591 -9.96 -17.21 -14.27
N GLU A 592 -11.02 -17.86 -13.81
CA GLU A 592 -12.39 -17.68 -14.34
C GLU A 592 -12.98 -16.28 -14.01
N LEU A 593 -12.46 -15.62 -12.97
CA LEU A 593 -12.74 -14.21 -12.62
C LEU A 593 -11.84 -13.22 -13.40
N ILE A 594 -10.68 -13.67 -13.88
CA ILE A 594 -9.58 -12.85 -14.42
C ILE A 594 -9.68 -12.65 -15.94
N GLU A 595 -10.49 -13.42 -16.68
CA GLU A 595 -10.53 -13.31 -18.14
C GLU A 595 -10.80 -11.85 -18.61
N PRO A 596 -9.83 -11.22 -19.28
CA PRO A 596 -9.97 -9.85 -19.74
C PRO A 596 -11.07 -9.78 -20.80
N GLY A 597 -11.95 -8.79 -20.66
CA GLY A 597 -12.76 -8.34 -21.79
C GLY A 597 -11.81 -7.95 -22.93
N GLU A 598 -12.00 -8.59 -24.08
CA GLU A 598 -11.22 -8.42 -25.30
C GLU A 598 -10.67 -7.01 -25.52
N GLY A 599 -9.34 -6.91 -25.58
CA GLY A 599 -8.62 -5.88 -26.34
C GLY A 599 -8.69 -4.45 -25.81
N MET A 600 -8.06 -4.17 -24.66
CA MET A 600 -7.28 -2.94 -24.48
C MET A 600 -6.07 -3.21 -23.60
N PHE A 601 -4.89 -3.20 -24.24
CA PHE A 601 -3.53 -3.14 -23.71
C PHE A 601 -3.41 -3.01 -22.17
N SER A 602 -3.04 -4.12 -21.54
CA SER A 602 -2.70 -4.20 -20.12
C SER A 602 -1.17 -4.10 -19.97
N PHE A 603 -0.66 -2.99 -19.41
CA PHE A 603 0.76 -2.81 -19.08
C PHE A 603 1.06 -3.08 -17.60
N PHE A 604 0.12 -3.66 -16.85
CA PHE A 604 0.32 -3.98 -15.44
C PHE A 604 0.70 -5.44 -15.28
N GLY A 605 2.01 -5.69 -15.46
CA GLY A 605 2.67 -6.96 -15.23
C GLY A 605 2.33 -7.58 -13.87
N GLN A 606 2.26 -8.91 -13.91
CA GLN A 606 2.07 -9.85 -12.81
C GLN A 606 3.09 -9.67 -11.67
N GLU A 607 2.75 -10.32 -10.55
CA GLU A 607 3.52 -10.54 -9.31
C GLU A 607 3.14 -9.65 -8.11
N TRP A 608 1.93 -9.91 -7.62
CA TRP A 608 1.51 -9.66 -6.23
C TRP A 608 1.14 -10.98 -5.52
N ALA A 609 1.56 -12.13 -6.08
CA ALA A 609 1.10 -13.47 -5.69
C ALA A 609 2.17 -14.38 -5.04
N ALA A 610 3.39 -13.91 -4.76
CA ALA A 610 4.43 -14.77 -4.19
C ALA A 610 5.12 -14.16 -2.95
N ALA A 611 4.36 -14.03 -1.86
CA ALA A 611 4.91 -13.88 -0.51
C ALA A 611 3.86 -14.32 0.53
N GLY A 612 3.47 -15.59 0.49
CA GLY A 612 2.50 -16.15 1.42
C GLY A 612 2.75 -17.63 1.69
N ARG A 613 3.06 -17.93 2.96
CA ARG A 613 3.04 -19.24 3.65
C ARG A 613 4.15 -20.25 3.37
N ARG A 614 4.94 -20.51 4.42
CA ARG A 614 4.96 -21.78 5.18
C ARG A 614 5.49 -21.48 6.59
N VAL A 615 4.61 -21.40 7.58
CA VAL A 615 4.98 -21.59 8.99
C VAL A 615 4.33 -22.91 9.38
N LEU A 616 5.17 -23.92 9.63
CA LEU A 616 4.72 -25.15 10.26
C LEU A 616 4.44 -24.82 11.73
N ASP A 617 3.19 -25.04 12.13
CA ASP A 617 2.82 -25.20 13.53
C ASP A 617 3.57 -26.40 14.10
N THR A 618 4.29 -26.20 15.19
CA THR A 618 4.61 -27.29 16.10
C THR A 618 4.48 -26.78 17.52
N GLN A 619 3.28 -26.98 18.06
CA GLN A 619 3.00 -26.84 19.48
C GLN A 619 3.80 -27.88 20.27
N ALA A 620 4.59 -27.42 21.24
CA ALA A 620 5.08 -28.25 22.33
C ALA A 620 4.80 -27.54 23.66
N SER A 621 3.71 -27.96 24.27
CA SER A 621 3.23 -27.63 25.61
C SER A 621 4.05 -28.31 26.70
N LEU A 622 4.56 -27.58 27.70
CA LEU A 622 4.87 -28.11 29.04
C LEU A 622 4.77 -27.01 30.13
N PRO A 623 4.51 -27.37 31.41
CA PRO A 623 3.54 -26.68 32.26
C PRO A 623 4.14 -25.68 33.27
N ARG A 624 3.42 -24.59 33.53
CA ARG A 624 3.67 -23.69 34.68
C ARG A 624 2.91 -24.19 35.91
N ARG A 625 3.64 -24.58 36.97
CA ARG A 625 3.10 -24.78 38.32
C ARG A 625 3.18 -23.49 39.15
N PRO A 626 2.28 -23.32 40.13
CA PRO A 626 2.05 -22.06 40.84
C PRO A 626 3.02 -21.90 42.02
N ARG A 627 3.39 -20.66 42.35
CA ARG A 627 4.01 -20.35 43.65
C ARG A 627 3.13 -19.43 44.48
N LEU A 628 2.82 -19.97 45.64
CA LEU A 628 2.02 -19.42 46.72
C LEU A 628 2.67 -18.20 47.36
N ARG A 629 1.78 -17.31 47.81
CA ARG A 629 1.98 -16.16 48.69
C ARG A 629 2.48 -16.60 50.07
N ALA A 630 3.37 -15.82 50.69
CA ALA A 630 3.41 -15.59 52.14
C ALA A 630 4.30 -14.37 52.49
N PRO A 631 4.10 -13.71 53.64
CA PRO A 631 4.29 -12.26 53.83
C PRO A 631 5.42 -11.89 54.83
N LYS A 632 5.80 -10.59 54.89
CA LYS A 632 5.80 -9.72 56.10
C LYS A 632 6.64 -8.43 55.96
N SER A 633 6.19 -7.39 56.70
CA SER A 633 6.86 -6.19 57.26
C SER A 633 7.69 -5.30 56.31
N GLY A 634 7.46 -4.00 56.15
CA GLY A 634 6.94 -3.00 57.09
C GLY A 634 8.10 -2.11 57.52
N GLU A 635 8.16 -0.86 57.04
CA GLU A 635 8.65 0.34 57.75
C GLU A 635 8.56 1.56 56.82
N ALA A 636 8.19 2.69 57.44
CA ALA A 636 7.93 4.00 56.86
C ALA A 636 9.22 4.76 56.54
N ASP A 637 9.18 5.78 55.66
CA ASP A 637 9.36 7.18 56.08
C ASP A 637 9.06 8.18 54.95
N ASP A 638 8.83 9.42 55.40
CA ASP A 638 8.21 10.61 54.83
C ASP A 638 8.81 11.26 53.58
N GLY A 639 7.99 12.11 52.92
CA GLY A 639 8.45 13.08 51.93
C GLY A 639 7.36 13.89 51.22
N ASN A 640 6.63 14.70 51.98
CA ASN A 640 5.60 15.66 51.54
C ASN A 640 6.05 16.64 50.44
N GLY A 641 5.09 17.06 49.61
CA GLY A 641 5.22 18.17 48.67
C GLY A 641 3.89 18.53 48.00
N ALA A 642 2.88 18.89 48.80
CA ALA A 642 1.58 19.36 48.34
C ALA A 642 1.66 20.77 47.73
N VAL A 643 0.99 20.98 46.60
CA VAL A 643 0.39 22.27 46.26
C VAL A 643 -1.08 22.02 45.96
N VAL A 644 -1.91 22.61 46.81
CA VAL A 644 -3.37 22.57 46.82
C VAL A 644 -3.87 23.60 45.82
N GLU A 645 -4.73 23.19 44.88
CA GLU A 645 -5.73 24.08 44.31
C GLU A 645 -7.10 23.41 44.32
N ASP A 646 -8.07 24.26 44.60
CA ASP A 646 -9.29 24.03 45.35
C ASP A 646 -10.48 23.93 44.39
N HIS A 647 -11.20 22.82 44.39
CA HIS A 647 -12.47 22.69 43.66
C HIS A 647 -13.53 22.03 44.54
N GLN A 648 -14.09 22.82 45.45
CA GLN A 648 -15.40 22.57 46.04
C GLN A 648 -16.53 23.08 45.11
N LEU A 649 -17.38 22.13 44.71
CA LEU A 649 -18.85 22.24 44.61
C LEU A 649 -19.46 23.37 43.75
N VAL A 650 -19.74 23.05 42.49
CA VAL A 650 -21.04 23.38 41.85
C VAL A 650 -21.58 22.12 41.19
N ALA A 651 -22.26 21.30 41.99
CA ALA A 651 -23.06 20.17 41.55
C ALA A 651 -24.53 20.62 41.53
N ALA A 652 -24.95 21.34 40.48
CA ALA A 652 -26.35 21.59 40.12
C ALA A 652 -26.45 22.44 38.82
N ASP A 653 -25.89 21.97 37.69
CA ASP A 653 -26.31 22.46 36.35
C ASP A 653 -25.85 21.59 35.17
N ARG A 654 -25.37 20.36 35.41
CA ARG A 654 -24.64 19.58 34.38
C ARG A 654 -25.52 18.75 33.43
N ASP A 655 -26.81 18.59 33.72
CA ASP A 655 -27.65 17.62 32.99
C ASP A 655 -28.38 18.20 31.76
N THR A 656 -28.30 19.51 31.50
CA THR A 656 -29.12 20.21 30.49
C THR A 656 -28.35 20.79 29.30
N ALA A 657 -27.03 20.88 29.34
CA ALA A 657 -26.28 21.58 28.29
C ALA A 657 -26.03 20.69 27.05
N GLU A 658 -26.60 21.04 25.90
CA GLU A 658 -26.31 20.42 24.59
C GLU A 658 -24.88 20.66 24.12
N PHE A 659 -24.19 21.63 24.73
CA PHE A 659 -22.80 21.97 24.46
C PHE A 659 -22.03 22.10 25.77
N LEU A 660 -20.77 21.68 25.75
CA LEU A 660 -19.84 21.82 26.87
C LEU A 660 -18.62 22.61 26.40
N THR A 661 -18.27 23.66 27.15
CA THR A 661 -17.08 24.46 26.88
C THR A 661 -15.82 23.66 27.24
N HIS A 662 -14.97 23.43 26.26
CA HIS A 662 -13.72 22.71 26.38
C HIS A 662 -12.53 23.67 26.32
N HIS A 663 -11.61 23.51 27.26
CA HIS A 663 -10.35 24.24 27.30
C HIS A 663 -9.22 23.30 26.90
N GLY A 664 -8.51 23.63 25.81
CA GLY A 664 -7.43 22.82 25.27
C GLY A 664 -6.15 23.63 25.06
N ASN A 665 -5.04 22.92 24.81
CA ASN A 665 -3.78 23.52 24.40
C ASN A 665 -3.22 22.75 23.19
N TRP A 666 -2.86 23.47 22.14
CA TRP A 666 -2.25 22.90 20.95
C TRP A 666 -1.00 23.67 20.55
N ASN A 667 0.14 22.97 20.46
CA ASN A 667 1.45 23.57 20.15
C ASN A 667 1.82 24.77 21.06
N GLY A 668 1.44 24.72 22.35
CA GLY A 668 1.70 25.77 23.32
C GLY A 668 0.70 26.94 23.27
N ALA A 669 -0.29 26.90 22.37
CA ALA A 669 -1.35 27.90 22.29
C ALA A 669 -2.65 27.36 22.93
N PRO A 670 -3.17 28.00 24.00
CA PRO A 670 -4.47 27.64 24.55
C PRO A 670 -5.60 28.00 23.57
N PHE A 671 -6.66 27.19 23.57
CA PHE A 671 -7.88 27.47 22.81
C PHE A 671 -9.11 27.05 23.62
N VAL A 672 -10.25 27.65 23.29
CA VAL A 672 -11.55 27.34 23.87
C VAL A 672 -12.50 26.98 22.74
N ALA A 673 -13.26 25.91 22.90
CA ALA A 673 -14.23 25.45 21.91
C ALA A 673 -15.49 24.90 22.60
N ASP A 674 -16.66 25.21 22.05
CA ASP A 674 -17.92 24.59 22.47
C ASP A 674 -18.11 23.26 21.76
N VAL A 675 -18.17 22.19 22.54
CA VAL A 675 -18.24 20.81 22.06
C VAL A 675 -19.64 20.29 22.25
N TRP A 676 -20.25 19.80 21.17
CA TRP A 676 -21.59 19.24 21.21
C TRP A 676 -21.61 17.89 21.94
N THR A 677 -22.47 17.75 22.94
CA THR A 677 -22.53 16.59 23.85
C THR A 677 -23.54 15.53 23.41
N GLY A 678 -24.24 15.74 22.30
CA GLY A 678 -25.27 14.82 21.81
C GLY A 678 -26.68 15.37 22.01
N PRO A 679 -27.69 14.82 21.29
CA PRO A 679 -29.04 15.37 21.32
C PRO A 679 -29.73 15.08 22.65
N SER A 680 -30.50 16.05 23.16
CA SER A 680 -31.33 15.88 24.36
C SER A 680 -32.65 15.15 24.07
N SER A 681 -32.97 14.92 22.79
CA SER A 681 -34.24 14.34 22.35
C SER A 681 -34.34 12.84 22.63
N ALA A 682 -35.52 12.41 23.10
CA ALA A 682 -35.87 11.00 23.26
C ALA A 682 -35.92 10.22 21.93
N ASP A 683 -36.07 10.90 20.79
CA ASP A 683 -36.17 10.27 19.46
C ASP A 683 -34.81 10.00 18.82
N ALA A 684 -33.71 10.36 19.49
CA ALA A 684 -32.37 10.12 18.98
C ALA A 684 -32.06 8.62 18.78
N SER A 685 -31.22 8.32 17.80
CA SER A 685 -30.74 6.95 17.54
C SER A 685 -29.97 6.40 18.76
N ALA A 686 -29.96 5.07 18.90
CA ALA A 686 -29.30 4.42 20.03
C ALA A 686 -27.81 4.81 20.16
N VAL A 687 -27.13 4.98 19.03
CA VAL A 687 -25.72 5.39 19.02
C VAL A 687 -25.50 6.82 19.50
N LEU A 688 -26.41 7.75 19.18
CA LEU A 688 -26.30 9.14 19.67
C LEU A 688 -26.66 9.27 21.15
N LYS A 689 -27.59 8.44 21.64
CA LYS A 689 -27.89 8.33 23.07
C LYS A 689 -26.68 7.80 23.84
N ASP A 690 -26.03 6.78 23.31
CA ASP A 690 -24.82 6.21 23.92
C ASP A 690 -23.64 7.19 23.86
N TYR A 691 -23.48 7.96 22.77
CA TYR A 691 -22.50 9.06 22.71
C TYR A 691 -22.76 10.09 23.82
N ARG A 692 -24.00 10.55 23.98
CA ARG A 692 -24.35 11.51 25.04
C ARG A 692 -24.05 10.98 26.43
N ARG A 693 -24.44 9.73 26.71
CA ARG A 693 -24.11 9.06 27.97
C ARG A 693 -22.60 9.02 28.22
N MET A 694 -21.81 8.61 27.23
CA MET A 694 -20.35 8.52 27.37
C MET A 694 -19.70 9.88 27.66
N VAL A 695 -20.20 10.97 27.08
CA VAL A 695 -19.65 12.31 27.28
C VAL A 695 -20.05 12.90 28.64
N LEU A 696 -21.31 12.74 29.04
CA LEU A 696 -21.86 13.38 30.24
C LEU A 696 -21.63 12.54 31.51
N GLU A 697 -21.89 11.23 31.45
CA GLU A 697 -21.86 10.32 32.60
C GLU A 697 -20.50 9.62 32.73
N ASP A 698 -19.96 9.04 31.65
CA ASP A 698 -18.70 8.29 31.69
C ASP A 698 -17.44 9.17 31.55
N ASN A 699 -17.63 10.47 31.25
CA ASN A 699 -16.58 11.48 31.09
C ASN A 699 -15.52 11.14 30.01
N ILE A 700 -15.91 10.46 28.94
CA ILE A 700 -15.04 10.19 27.78
C ILE A 700 -15.02 11.45 26.90
N ARG A 701 -13.99 12.30 27.07
CA ARG A 701 -13.89 13.64 26.45
C ARG A 701 -12.60 13.86 25.67
N ASP A 702 -12.02 12.76 25.16
CA ASP A 702 -10.79 12.79 24.36
C ASP A 702 -11.06 12.99 22.86
N GLY A 703 -10.00 13.39 22.15
CA GLY A 703 -10.01 13.48 20.69
C GLY A 703 -10.98 14.53 20.15
N ILE A 704 -11.02 15.70 20.77
CA ILE A 704 -11.77 16.85 20.26
C ILE A 704 -11.41 17.11 18.79
N ALA A 705 -12.44 17.23 17.95
CA ALA A 705 -12.31 17.46 16.52
C ALA A 705 -13.57 18.14 15.95
N PRO A 706 -13.46 18.89 14.83
CA PRO A 706 -14.62 19.35 14.09
C PRO A 706 -15.48 18.18 13.60
N ALA A 707 -16.80 18.34 13.65
CA ALA A 707 -17.72 17.34 13.13
C ALA A 707 -17.48 17.09 11.63
N THR A 708 -17.31 15.82 11.25
CA THR A 708 -17.09 15.40 9.86
C THR A 708 -18.40 15.40 9.07
N PRO A 709 -18.36 15.39 7.72
CA PRO A 709 -19.59 15.31 6.90
C PRO A 709 -20.49 14.12 7.25
N ALA A 710 -19.90 12.95 7.56
CA ALA A 710 -20.65 11.77 7.97
C ALA A 710 -21.34 11.97 9.32
N GLN A 711 -20.67 12.59 10.29
CA GLN A 711 -21.24 12.88 11.61
C GLN A 711 -22.34 13.95 11.54
N ILE A 712 -22.17 14.95 10.68
CA ILE A 712 -23.22 15.95 10.41
C ILE A 712 -24.45 15.27 9.79
N GLN A 713 -24.25 14.34 8.85
CA GLN A 713 -25.34 13.55 8.26
C GLN A 713 -26.03 12.65 9.30
N ALA A 714 -25.30 12.16 10.30
CA ALA A 714 -25.85 11.41 11.42
C ALA A 714 -26.65 12.27 12.42
N GLY A 715 -26.54 13.60 12.36
CA GLY A 715 -27.29 14.54 13.21
C GLY A 715 -26.44 15.50 14.04
N ALA A 716 -25.10 15.46 13.93
CA ALA A 716 -24.26 16.46 14.58
C ALA A 716 -24.48 17.87 13.98
N PRO A 717 -24.50 18.95 14.79
CA PRO A 717 -24.64 20.29 14.26
C PRO A 717 -23.51 20.67 13.28
N ARG A 718 -23.82 21.51 12.29
CA ARG A 718 -22.80 22.02 11.37
C ARG A 718 -21.82 22.93 12.11
N LYS A 719 -20.53 22.86 11.75
CA LYS A 719 -19.44 23.68 12.31
C LYS A 719 -19.25 23.51 13.83
N SER A 720 -19.78 22.46 14.44
CA SER A 720 -19.52 22.13 15.85
C SER A 720 -18.26 21.28 16.02
N PHE A 721 -17.80 21.21 17.26
CA PHE A 721 -16.82 20.23 17.72
C PHE A 721 -17.52 19.06 18.40
N ILE A 722 -16.89 17.89 18.36
CA ILE A 722 -17.34 16.69 19.06
C ILE A 722 -16.16 15.98 19.73
N TYR A 723 -16.45 15.09 20.67
CA TYR A 723 -15.45 14.17 21.23
C TYR A 723 -15.38 12.90 20.38
N ASN A 724 -14.41 12.84 19.48
CA ASN A 724 -14.37 11.80 18.45
C ASN A 724 -14.13 10.39 19.03
N VAL A 725 -13.44 10.30 20.18
CA VAL A 725 -13.24 9.02 20.89
C VAL A 725 -14.57 8.48 21.39
N ALA A 726 -15.36 9.29 22.10
CA ALA A 726 -16.70 8.89 22.57
C ALA A 726 -17.64 8.56 21.41
N TRP A 727 -17.62 9.37 20.34
CA TRP A 727 -18.45 9.11 19.16
C TRP A 727 -18.15 7.76 18.52
N SER A 728 -16.86 7.45 18.35
CA SER A 728 -16.41 6.19 17.78
C SER A 728 -16.65 5.02 18.72
N ALA A 729 -16.48 5.21 20.03
CA ALA A 729 -16.75 4.20 21.05
C ALA A 729 -18.24 3.82 21.10
N ALA A 730 -19.13 4.78 20.83
CA ALA A 730 -20.57 4.54 20.78
C ALA A 730 -21.01 3.56 19.69
N VAL A 731 -20.17 3.25 18.70
CA VAL A 731 -20.50 2.22 17.70
C VAL A 731 -20.59 0.83 18.32
N MET A 732 -19.76 0.51 19.32
CA MET A 732 -19.80 -0.76 20.05
C MET A 732 -21.05 -0.79 20.96
N PRO A 733 -21.88 -1.85 20.90
CA PRO A 733 -22.93 -2.04 21.89
C PRO A 733 -22.32 -2.41 23.26
N GLY A 734 -22.96 -1.99 24.35
CA GLY A 734 -22.49 -2.31 25.71
C GLY A 734 -22.56 -3.80 26.08
N GLU A 735 -23.35 -4.59 25.34
CA GLU A 735 -23.48 -6.03 25.53
C GLU A 735 -23.45 -6.74 24.17
N LEU A 736 -22.73 -7.87 24.09
CA LEU A 736 -22.68 -8.74 22.90
C LEU A 736 -23.48 -10.00 23.18
N LYS A 737 -24.64 -10.14 22.51
CA LYS A 737 -25.49 -11.32 22.65
C LYS A 737 -25.06 -12.38 21.63
N PRO A 738 -24.81 -13.64 22.05
CA PRO A 738 -24.44 -14.70 21.13
C PRO A 738 -25.63 -15.02 20.20
N PRO A 739 -25.40 -15.10 18.88
CA PRO A 739 -26.42 -15.48 17.92
C PRO A 739 -26.93 -16.92 18.11
N SER A 740 -28.12 -17.19 17.59
CA SER A 740 -28.68 -18.54 17.56
C SER A 740 -28.01 -19.42 16.51
N ARG A 741 -28.01 -20.74 16.73
CA ARG A 741 -27.44 -21.72 15.79
C ARG A 741 -28.10 -21.68 14.40
N ALA A 742 -29.40 -21.34 14.34
CA ALA A 742 -30.13 -21.22 13.09
C ALA A 742 -29.64 -20.03 12.25
N GLU A 743 -29.34 -18.89 12.90
CA GLU A 743 -28.81 -17.71 12.22
C GLU A 743 -27.40 -17.97 11.67
N LEU A 744 -26.55 -18.67 12.43
CA LEU A 744 -25.20 -19.05 11.99
C LEU A 744 -25.23 -19.99 10.77
N ALA A 745 -26.16 -20.97 10.77
CA ALA A 745 -26.32 -21.90 9.65
C ALA A 745 -26.82 -21.22 8.36
N GLY A 746 -27.46 -20.05 8.46
CA GLY A 746 -27.96 -19.29 7.31
C GLY A 746 -26.89 -18.46 6.57
N MET A 747 -25.66 -18.40 7.08
CA MET A 747 -24.60 -17.60 6.48
C MET A 747 -24.07 -18.23 5.18
N ARG A 748 -23.99 -17.41 4.12
CA ARG A 748 -23.62 -17.83 2.77
C ARG A 748 -22.19 -17.44 2.44
N ASP A 749 -21.61 -18.16 1.47
CA ASP A 749 -20.31 -17.81 0.90
C ASP A 749 -20.41 -16.52 0.07
N VAL A 750 -19.56 -15.55 0.39
CA VAL A 750 -19.50 -14.24 -0.28
C VAL A 750 -18.90 -14.35 -1.67
N VAL A 751 -17.86 -15.17 -1.86
CA VAL A 751 -17.17 -15.33 -3.14
C VAL A 751 -18.10 -16.00 -4.15
N ASP A 752 -18.86 -17.02 -3.76
CA ASP A 752 -19.84 -17.68 -4.65
C ASP A 752 -20.94 -16.72 -5.12
N ALA A 753 -21.44 -15.87 -4.21
CA ALA A 753 -22.42 -14.86 -4.55
C ALA A 753 -21.86 -13.81 -5.53
N LEU A 754 -20.61 -13.39 -5.35
CA LEU A 754 -19.93 -12.46 -6.26
C LEU A 754 -19.62 -13.09 -7.63
N LYS A 755 -19.15 -14.35 -7.66
CA LYS A 755 -18.96 -15.13 -8.89
C LYS A 755 -20.27 -15.21 -9.68
N THR A 756 -21.36 -15.58 -9.01
CA THR A 756 -22.70 -15.66 -9.60
C THR A 756 -23.14 -14.32 -10.21
N TYR A 757 -23.03 -13.23 -9.45
CA TYR A 757 -23.36 -11.89 -9.94
C TYR A 757 -22.51 -11.48 -11.15
N ARG A 758 -21.20 -11.75 -11.10
CA ARG A 758 -20.24 -11.40 -12.16
C ARG A 758 -20.54 -12.14 -13.47
N LEU A 759 -20.80 -13.44 -13.40
CA LEU A 759 -21.14 -14.27 -14.57
C LEU A 759 -22.45 -13.82 -15.22
N GLN A 760 -23.49 -13.56 -14.42
CA GLN A 760 -24.77 -13.04 -14.92
C GLN A 760 -24.61 -11.68 -15.60
N GLY A 761 -23.83 -10.77 -15.00
CA GLY A 761 -23.49 -9.48 -15.61
C GLY A 761 -22.74 -9.62 -16.93
N ARG A 762 -21.75 -10.51 -16.99
CA ARG A 762 -20.96 -10.79 -18.21
C ARG A 762 -21.84 -11.31 -19.34
N ALA A 763 -22.75 -12.26 -19.04
CA ALA A 763 -23.67 -12.81 -20.03
C ALA A 763 -24.60 -11.72 -20.61
N ARG A 764 -25.17 -10.86 -19.76
CA ARG A 764 -26.01 -9.73 -20.20
C ARG A 764 -25.22 -8.73 -21.04
N TYR A 765 -24.00 -8.39 -20.64
CA TYR A 765 -23.12 -7.52 -21.42
C TYR A 765 -22.78 -8.12 -22.79
N ALA A 766 -22.46 -9.41 -22.86
CA ALA A 766 -22.18 -10.09 -24.13
C ALA A 766 -23.39 -10.16 -25.05
N GLN A 767 -24.60 -10.33 -24.51
CA GLN A 767 -25.84 -10.25 -25.29
C GLN A 767 -26.05 -8.84 -25.87
N GLN A 768 -25.86 -7.80 -25.05
CA GLN A 768 -26.01 -6.42 -25.48
C GLN A 768 -24.93 -5.98 -26.47
N LYS A 769 -23.67 -6.42 -26.28
CA LYS A 769 -22.56 -6.23 -27.23
C LYS A 769 -22.91 -6.77 -28.62
N ARG A 770 -23.45 -8.00 -28.69
CA ARG A 770 -23.90 -8.60 -29.95
C ARG A 770 -25.04 -7.81 -30.60
N GLN A 771 -26.03 -7.38 -29.81
CA GLN A 771 -27.16 -6.58 -30.32
C GLN A 771 -26.70 -5.21 -30.85
N SER A 772 -25.82 -4.51 -30.13
CA SER A 772 -25.31 -3.20 -30.57
C SER A 772 -24.41 -3.31 -31.81
N GLN A 773 -23.59 -4.36 -31.91
CA GLN A 773 -22.78 -4.64 -33.10
C GLN A 773 -23.63 -4.86 -34.36
N MET A 774 -24.78 -5.56 -34.24
CA MET A 774 -25.72 -5.71 -35.36
C MET A 774 -26.30 -4.37 -35.84
N SER A 775 -26.39 -3.38 -34.95
CA SER A 775 -26.87 -2.03 -35.25
C SER A 775 -25.75 -1.03 -35.58
N GLY A 776 -24.49 -1.47 -35.69
CA GLY A 776 -23.34 -0.59 -35.96
C GLY A 776 -22.94 0.32 -34.79
N ASN A 777 -23.51 0.13 -33.60
CA ASN A 777 -23.29 0.97 -32.43
C ASN A 777 -22.38 0.28 -31.40
N ARG A 778 -21.69 1.06 -30.57
CA ARG A 778 -21.01 0.53 -29.38
C ARG A 778 -22.05 0.20 -28.31
N ALA A 779 -21.86 -0.92 -27.61
CA ALA A 779 -22.71 -1.25 -26.48
C ALA A 779 -22.52 -0.21 -25.35
N PRO A 780 -23.63 0.35 -24.82
CA PRO A 780 -23.55 1.26 -23.69
C PRO A 780 -23.11 0.49 -22.45
N LEU A 781 -22.24 1.09 -21.64
CA LEU A 781 -21.80 0.52 -20.36
C LEU A 781 -22.82 0.81 -19.24
N GLY A 782 -22.70 0.12 -18.11
CA GLY A 782 -23.56 0.30 -16.94
C GLY A 782 -24.95 -0.33 -17.11
N ALA A 783 -26.02 0.40 -16.80
CA ALA A 783 -27.38 -0.12 -16.89
C ALA A 783 -27.77 -0.48 -18.35
N PRO A 784 -28.48 -1.60 -18.59
CA PRO A 784 -29.14 -2.48 -17.62
C PRO A 784 -28.29 -3.68 -17.14
N HIS A 785 -27.11 -3.91 -17.70
CA HIS A 785 -26.32 -5.12 -17.43
C HIS A 785 -25.44 -5.01 -16.17
N TYR A 786 -25.03 -3.80 -15.79
CA TYR A 786 -24.18 -3.47 -14.62
C TYR A 786 -22.85 -4.25 -14.57
N PHE A 787 -22.34 -4.66 -15.73
CA PHE A 787 -21.03 -5.30 -15.84
C PHE A 787 -19.96 -4.23 -15.97
N TRP A 788 -19.12 -4.09 -14.93
CA TRP A 788 -17.94 -3.23 -14.95
C TRP A 788 -16.79 -3.90 -15.70
N THR A 789 -16.15 -3.22 -16.66
CA THR A 789 -15.12 -3.85 -17.51
C THR A 789 -13.69 -3.79 -16.93
N GLY A 790 -13.51 -3.10 -15.81
CA GLY A 790 -12.23 -3.05 -15.12
C GLY A 790 -11.76 -4.40 -14.55
N ARG A 791 -10.51 -4.41 -14.06
CA ARG A 791 -9.85 -5.60 -13.52
C ARG A 791 -10.33 -5.87 -12.10
N LEU A 792 -11.11 -6.93 -11.94
CA LEU A 792 -11.51 -7.48 -10.64
C LEU A 792 -10.56 -8.63 -10.27
N GLN A 793 -9.97 -8.57 -9.08
CA GLN A 793 -9.12 -9.63 -8.54
C GLN A 793 -9.66 -10.09 -7.20
N VAL A 794 -9.56 -11.39 -6.94
CA VAL A 794 -9.94 -12.01 -5.68
C VAL A 794 -8.73 -12.81 -5.18
N SER A 795 -8.41 -12.67 -3.91
CA SER A 795 -7.41 -13.50 -3.22
C SER A 795 -7.89 -13.88 -1.83
N THR A 796 -7.38 -14.99 -1.29
CA THR A 796 -7.62 -15.49 0.08
C THR A 796 -6.35 -15.57 0.89
#